data_AF-A0A0K2UUD6-F1
#
_entry.id   AF-A0A0K2UUD6-F1
#
_cell.length_a   1.000
_cell.length_b   1.000
_cell.length_c   1.000
_cell.angle_alpha   90.00
_cell.angle_beta   90.00
_cell.angle_gamma   90.00
#
_symmetry.space_group_name_H-M   'P 1'
#
loop_
_entity.id
_entity.type
_entity.pdbx_description
1 polymer ?
#
loop_
_entity_poly.entity_id
_entity_poly.type
_entity_poly.pdbx_seq_one_letter_code
_entity_poly.pdbx_strand_id
1 'polypeptide(L)'
;DKEVEYNSDFQLYLHTKLANPHYKPELQAQTTLINFTVTRSGLEDQLLAEVVKVDRPDLEDQKAELTRQQNEYKILLKSLEDDLLMRLSSAGDNILGDTALVENLEHTKKTAADIEAKVSEAKKTSFEIDKARELYRPAAARASVLYFILNDLFKINPIYQFSLKAFSVVFHVAIQRAERADEVKIRVLNLKDCITHSVFQYTTRGLFECDKLIFTAQMTFQILLMKKEINPAELDFLLRFPITPNITSPLDFISHSGWGAIKSLSTMEEFRNLDRDIENNSKRWRKFVEAECPEKEKFPQEWKKKDALQRLCMMRALRPDRMTYAVQGFVEEKLGSNYVKNRSVEFEKSYEESGPNTPIFFILSPGVNPLKDVENLGKKLGFTQANKNFHNVSLGQGQEVVAEEAIGIAANEGHWVILQNIHLVKTWLPTLEKKIEEYSEGSHKNYRIFLSAEPSPTPEGHIIPQSILEASIKITNEPPTGMQANLHKAFDNFDQETLEMCSKEAEFKSILFSLCYFHAVVAERRKFGPQGWNKSYPFNTGDLVISMNVLYNYLEANNRIPWEDLRYLFGEIMYGGHITDDWDRRLCKAYLEEYMHPDQLDGELMLSPGFPTPPNSDYMGYHNYITETLPPESPILYGLHPNAEIGFLTATSETLFRTVFELQPRESGATGGPVTTREEKIKTIVDDIMEKLPEAFNINEIMGKVEERTPYV
;
A
#
# COMPACT_ATOMS: atom_id res chain seq x y z
N ASP A 1 25.04 38.03 -23.59
CA ASP A 1 24.12 37.84 -24.74
C ASP A 1 24.88 37.90 -26.05
N LYS A 2 25.08 36.75 -26.69
CA LYS A 2 25.49 36.69 -28.10
C LYS A 2 24.29 36.19 -28.87
N GLU A 3 23.74 37.00 -29.76
CA GLU A 3 22.78 36.53 -30.75
C GLU A 3 23.51 35.57 -31.69
N VAL A 4 22.99 34.36 -31.83
CA VAL A 4 23.58 33.30 -32.65
C VAL A 4 22.59 32.96 -33.75
N GLU A 5 23.06 32.86 -35.00
CA GLU A 5 22.22 32.44 -36.12
C GLU A 5 21.69 31.02 -35.88
N TYR A 6 20.37 30.87 -35.95
CA TYR A 6 19.66 29.61 -35.73
C TYR A 6 19.70 28.76 -37.01
N ASN A 7 20.14 27.50 -36.90
CA ASN A 7 20.04 26.55 -38.00
C ASN A 7 18.59 26.06 -38.13
N SER A 8 18.00 26.16 -39.33
CA SER A 8 16.63 25.72 -39.62
C SER A 8 16.36 24.24 -39.31
N ASP A 9 17.39 23.40 -39.29
CA ASP A 9 17.27 21.96 -38.99
C ASP A 9 17.43 21.63 -37.50
N PHE A 10 17.85 22.61 -36.68
CA PHE A 10 17.98 22.39 -35.24
C PHE A 10 16.58 22.24 -34.60
N GLN A 11 16.44 21.29 -33.70
CA GLN A 11 15.23 21.10 -32.89
C GLN A 11 15.65 20.89 -31.43
N LEU A 12 15.00 21.61 -30.51
CA LEU A 12 15.22 21.48 -29.08
C LEU A 12 13.98 20.87 -28.43
N TYR A 13 14.15 19.69 -27.84
CA TYR A 13 13.12 19.03 -27.04
C TYR A 13 13.53 19.09 -25.57
N LEU A 14 12.72 19.74 -24.75
CA LEU A 14 12.91 19.83 -23.31
C LEU A 14 11.93 18.86 -22.64
N HIS A 15 12.46 17.94 -21.83
CA HIS A 15 11.65 16.97 -21.08
C HIS A 15 11.82 17.19 -19.58
N THR A 16 10.77 16.91 -18.82
CA THR A 16 10.79 16.93 -17.35
C THR A 16 10.11 15.66 -16.82
N LYS A 17 10.60 15.14 -15.70
CA LYS A 17 9.97 14.03 -14.97
C LYS A 17 8.99 14.52 -13.89
N LEU A 18 8.91 15.83 -13.66
CA LEU A 18 7.98 16.40 -12.67
C LEU A 18 6.54 16.27 -13.17
N ALA A 19 5.63 15.81 -12.31
CA ALA A 19 4.23 15.60 -12.67
C ALA A 19 3.46 16.89 -12.96
N ASN A 20 3.69 17.95 -12.17
CA ASN A 20 3.03 19.26 -12.32
C ASN A 20 4.04 20.41 -12.16
N PRO A 21 4.96 20.59 -13.11
CA PRO A 21 5.91 21.70 -13.09
C PRO A 21 5.18 23.03 -13.26
N HIS A 22 5.57 24.03 -12.47
CA HIS A 22 5.07 25.39 -12.63
C HIS A 22 5.99 26.18 -13.56
N TYR A 23 5.47 26.60 -14.71
CA TYR A 23 6.21 27.44 -15.66
C TYR A 23 5.74 28.88 -15.58
N LYS A 24 6.68 29.82 -15.65
CA LYS A 24 6.32 31.23 -15.75
C LYS A 24 5.68 31.51 -17.13
N PRO A 25 4.74 32.47 -17.24
CA PRO A 25 4.06 32.77 -18.50
C PRO A 25 5.01 33.06 -19.67
N GLU A 26 6.17 33.67 -19.42
CA GLU A 26 7.15 33.99 -20.47
C GLU A 26 7.69 32.73 -21.14
N LEU A 27 7.92 31.66 -20.37
CA LEU A 27 8.41 30.39 -20.89
C LEU A 27 7.32 29.64 -21.68
N GLN A 28 6.06 29.77 -21.28
CA GLN A 28 4.90 29.23 -22.00
C GLN A 28 4.63 29.96 -23.32
N ALA A 29 4.99 31.25 -23.40
CA ALA A 29 4.90 32.01 -24.65
C ALA A 29 6.00 31.62 -25.65
N GLN A 30 7.17 31.21 -25.16
CA GLN A 30 8.34 30.85 -25.98
C GLN A 30 8.39 29.38 -26.39
N THR A 31 7.66 28.50 -25.68
CA THR A 31 7.70 27.05 -25.90
C THR A 31 6.30 26.46 -25.92
N THR A 32 6.08 25.44 -26.76
CA THR A 32 4.83 24.68 -26.74
C THR A 32 4.92 23.59 -25.67
N LEU A 33 4.00 23.60 -24.71
CA LEU A 33 3.91 22.58 -23.67
C LEU A 33 3.05 21.40 -24.13
N ILE A 34 3.59 20.20 -24.01
CA ILE A 34 2.89 18.94 -24.30
C ILE A 34 2.74 18.17 -22.98
N ASN A 35 1.51 17.83 -22.61
CA ASN A 35 1.25 17.06 -21.41
C ASN A 35 1.25 15.55 -21.73
N PHE A 36 2.26 14.83 -21.24
CA PHE A 36 2.36 13.37 -21.33
C PHE A 36 1.71 12.63 -20.15
N THR A 37 1.05 13.35 -19.23
CA THR A 37 0.36 12.72 -18.10
C THR A 37 -0.76 11.85 -18.61
N VAL A 38 -0.71 10.57 -18.22
CA VAL A 38 -1.71 9.58 -18.60
C VAL A 38 -3.03 9.92 -17.90
N THR A 39 -4.11 10.00 -18.66
CA THR A 39 -5.47 10.21 -18.13
C THR A 39 -6.17 8.88 -17.91
N ARG A 40 -7.18 8.85 -17.04
CA ARG A 40 -7.98 7.63 -16.75
C ARG A 40 -8.57 7.01 -18.02
N SER A 41 -9.19 7.83 -18.86
CA SER A 41 -9.77 7.39 -20.14
C SER A 41 -8.70 6.97 -21.14
N GLY A 42 -7.59 7.72 -21.24
CA GLY A 42 -6.49 7.39 -22.14
C GLY A 42 -5.85 6.04 -21.80
N LEU A 43 -5.61 5.77 -20.52
CA LEU A 43 -5.10 4.48 -20.08
C LEU A 43 -6.12 3.35 -20.28
N GLU A 44 -7.38 3.61 -19.99
CA GLU A 44 -8.45 2.63 -20.21
C GLU A 44 -8.48 2.17 -21.68
N ASP A 45 -8.38 3.09 -22.64
CA ASP A 45 -8.36 2.74 -24.06
C ASP A 45 -7.10 1.96 -24.46
N GLN A 46 -5.94 2.30 -23.88
CA GLN A 46 -4.70 1.54 -24.08
C GLN A 46 -4.81 0.11 -23.53
N LEU A 47 -5.28 -0.04 -22.29
CA LEU A 47 -5.45 -1.35 -21.65
C LEU A 47 -6.54 -2.19 -22.33
N LEU A 48 -7.57 -1.55 -22.90
CA LEU A 48 -8.58 -2.22 -23.70
C LEU A 48 -7.96 -2.84 -24.96
N ALA A 49 -7.09 -2.12 -25.65
CA ALA A 49 -6.39 -2.66 -26.81
C ALA A 49 -5.54 -3.88 -26.43
N GLU A 50 -4.80 -3.83 -25.32
CA GLU A 50 -3.99 -4.97 -24.86
C GLU A 50 -4.84 -6.19 -24.45
N VAL A 51 -5.97 -5.98 -23.76
CA VAL A 51 -6.89 -7.09 -23.41
C VAL A 51 -7.44 -7.76 -24.67
N VAL A 52 -7.93 -6.96 -25.62
CA VAL A 52 -8.48 -7.46 -26.88
C VAL A 52 -7.40 -8.19 -27.68
N LYS A 53 -6.19 -7.64 -27.77
CA LYS A 53 -5.06 -8.25 -28.46
C LYS A 53 -4.72 -9.64 -27.94
N VAL A 54 -4.81 -9.86 -26.63
CA VAL A 54 -4.51 -11.17 -26.01
C VAL A 54 -5.70 -12.14 -26.07
N ASP A 55 -6.93 -11.64 -25.94
CA ASP A 55 -8.13 -12.49 -25.87
C ASP A 55 -8.74 -12.80 -27.25
N ARG A 56 -8.74 -11.80 -28.14
CA ARG A 56 -9.30 -11.82 -29.50
C ARG A 56 -8.35 -11.10 -30.48
N PRO A 57 -7.17 -11.70 -30.76
CA PRO A 57 -6.20 -11.11 -31.68
C PRO A 57 -6.80 -10.88 -33.09
N ASP A 58 -7.75 -11.73 -33.50
CA ASP A 58 -8.46 -11.63 -34.76
C ASP A 58 -9.21 -10.29 -34.92
N LEU A 59 -9.83 -9.78 -33.85
CA LEU A 59 -10.52 -8.49 -33.88
C LEU A 59 -9.54 -7.31 -33.95
N GLU A 60 -8.39 -7.43 -33.28
CA GLU A 60 -7.38 -6.37 -33.27
C GLU A 60 -6.66 -6.27 -34.62
N ASP A 61 -6.31 -7.41 -35.23
CA ASP A 61 -5.70 -7.46 -36.56
C ASP A 61 -6.65 -6.90 -37.63
N GLN A 62 -7.94 -7.28 -37.56
CA GLN A 62 -8.97 -6.74 -38.46
C GLN A 62 -9.13 -5.22 -38.30
N LYS A 63 -9.09 -4.70 -37.07
CA LYS A 63 -9.18 -3.26 -36.82
C LYS A 63 -7.96 -2.52 -37.36
N ALA A 64 -6.75 -3.05 -37.12
CA ALA A 64 -5.52 -2.47 -37.61
C ALA A 64 -5.52 -2.38 -39.15
N GLU A 65 -5.92 -3.46 -39.82
CA GLU A 65 -6.01 -3.52 -41.28
C GLU A 65 -7.09 -2.57 -41.82
N LEU A 66 -8.29 -2.52 -41.22
CA LEU A 66 -9.34 -1.57 -41.62
C LEU A 66 -8.91 -0.12 -41.43
N THR A 67 -8.18 0.19 -40.35
CA THR A 67 -7.66 1.54 -40.08
C THR A 67 -6.63 1.94 -41.14
N ARG A 68 -5.74 1.01 -41.51
CA ARG A 68 -4.77 1.21 -42.60
C ARG A 68 -5.49 1.48 -43.92
N GLN A 69 -6.45 0.63 -44.30
CA GLN A 69 -7.24 0.79 -45.52
C GLN A 69 -8.03 2.11 -45.54
N GLN A 70 -8.64 2.52 -44.43
CA GLN A 70 -9.33 3.81 -44.34
C GLN A 70 -8.38 5.00 -44.54
N ASN A 71 -7.16 4.93 -44.00
CA ASN A 71 -6.16 5.99 -44.19
C ASN A 71 -5.68 6.02 -45.65
N GLU A 72 -5.41 4.87 -46.26
CA GLU A 72 -5.08 4.76 -47.68
C GLU A 72 -6.19 5.32 -48.57
N TYR A 73 -7.46 5.00 -48.29
CA TYR A 73 -8.60 5.54 -49.02
C TYR A 73 -8.77 7.06 -48.85
N LYS A 74 -8.50 7.60 -47.66
CA LYS A 74 -8.50 9.07 -47.43
C LYS A 74 -7.39 9.77 -48.21
N ILE A 75 -6.19 9.19 -48.23
CA ILE A 75 -5.06 9.73 -49.01
C ILE A 75 -5.40 9.70 -50.50
N LEU A 76 -5.98 8.58 -50.98
CA LEU A 76 -6.37 8.43 -52.37
C LEU A 76 -7.52 9.37 -52.77
N LEU A 77 -8.51 9.57 -51.91
CA LEU A 77 -9.58 10.56 -52.13
C LEU A 77 -8.99 11.96 -52.26
N LYS A 78 -8.10 12.35 -51.34
CA LYS A 78 -7.44 13.66 -51.39
C LYS A 78 -6.58 13.82 -52.65
N SER A 79 -5.83 12.79 -53.06
CA SER A 79 -5.02 12.88 -54.28
C SER A 79 -5.88 12.96 -55.55
N LEU A 80 -7.03 12.27 -55.59
CA LEU A 80 -8.00 12.38 -56.68
C LEU A 80 -8.66 13.76 -56.69
N GLU A 81 -8.96 14.35 -55.53
CA GLU A 81 -9.46 15.73 -55.42
C GLU A 81 -8.40 16.75 -55.88
N ASP A 82 -7.15 16.61 -55.43
CA ASP A 82 -6.04 17.48 -55.81
C ASP A 82 -5.73 17.37 -57.32
N ASP A 83 -5.78 16.17 -57.91
CA ASP A 83 -5.62 15.95 -59.36
C ASP A 83 -6.79 16.58 -60.13
N LEU A 84 -8.02 16.45 -59.63
CA LEU A 84 -9.21 17.05 -60.24
C LEU A 84 -9.13 18.60 -60.21
N LEU A 85 -8.70 19.18 -59.10
CA LEU A 85 -8.46 20.61 -58.94
C LEU A 85 -7.31 21.11 -59.83
N MET A 86 -6.20 20.37 -59.89
CA MET A 86 -5.06 20.72 -60.73
C MET A 86 -5.46 20.74 -62.20
N ARG A 87 -6.21 19.74 -62.67
CA ARG A 87 -6.69 19.64 -64.05
C ARG A 87 -7.72 20.71 -64.40
N LEU A 88 -8.64 21.05 -63.48
CA LEU A 88 -9.57 22.17 -63.66
C LEU A 88 -8.84 23.52 -63.69
N SER A 89 -7.80 23.70 -62.88
CA SER A 89 -6.98 24.92 -62.85
C SER A 89 -6.08 25.08 -64.07
N SER A 90 -5.69 23.98 -64.71
CA SER A 90 -4.85 23.99 -65.92
C SER A 90 -5.66 23.98 -67.22
N ALA A 91 -6.99 23.82 -67.14
CA ALA A 91 -7.89 24.03 -68.26
C ALA A 91 -8.03 25.53 -68.57
N GLY A 92 -7.68 25.93 -69.80
CA GLY A 92 -7.84 27.32 -70.28
C GLY A 92 -9.31 27.71 -70.55
N ASP A 93 -9.53 28.81 -71.28
CA ASP A 93 -10.86 29.41 -71.52
C ASP A 93 -11.91 28.51 -72.21
N ASN A 94 -11.53 27.33 -72.74
CA ASN A 94 -12.43 26.44 -73.47
C ASN A 94 -12.50 25.01 -72.89
N ILE A 95 -13.00 24.91 -71.66
CA ILE A 95 -13.20 23.65 -70.90
C ILE A 95 -14.11 22.65 -71.63
N LEU A 96 -15.06 23.14 -72.44
CA LEU A 96 -16.03 22.31 -73.18
C LEU A 96 -15.46 21.69 -74.47
N GLY A 97 -14.31 22.16 -74.95
CA GLY A 97 -13.69 21.69 -76.19
C GLY A 97 -12.73 20.51 -76.02
N ASP A 98 -12.30 20.22 -74.79
CA ASP A 98 -11.35 19.14 -74.48
C ASP A 98 -12.10 17.88 -74.01
N THR A 99 -12.46 17.03 -74.97
CA THR A 99 -13.18 15.78 -74.70
C THR A 99 -12.37 14.81 -73.82
N ALA A 100 -11.04 14.85 -73.89
CA ALA A 100 -10.18 14.00 -73.07
C ALA A 100 -10.15 14.46 -71.59
N LEU A 101 -10.25 15.77 -71.35
CA LEU A 101 -10.41 16.31 -70.00
C LEU A 101 -11.75 15.89 -69.38
N VAL A 102 -12.84 15.94 -70.15
CA VAL A 102 -14.20 15.58 -69.68
C VAL A 102 -14.32 14.08 -69.35
N GLU A 103 -13.81 13.19 -70.21
CA GLU A 103 -13.82 11.74 -69.95
C GLU A 103 -12.99 11.36 -68.72
N ASN A 104 -11.81 11.99 -68.55
CA ASN A 104 -10.98 11.76 -67.36
C ASN A 104 -11.63 12.32 -66.08
N LEU A 105 -12.30 13.48 -66.15
CA LEU A 105 -13.06 14.02 -65.02
C LEU A 105 -14.21 13.08 -64.60
N GLU A 106 -14.93 12.49 -65.55
CA GLU A 106 -15.94 11.48 -65.26
C GLU A 106 -15.33 10.21 -64.62
N HIS A 107 -14.19 9.75 -65.12
CA HIS A 107 -13.50 8.58 -64.57
C HIS A 107 -13.00 8.83 -63.12
N THR A 108 -12.37 9.98 -62.86
CA THR A 108 -11.90 10.39 -61.52
C THR A 108 -13.08 10.56 -60.57
N LYS A 109 -14.17 11.19 -61.01
CA LYS A 109 -15.40 11.34 -60.22
C LYS A 109 -16.05 9.99 -59.88
N LYS A 110 -16.12 9.06 -60.83
CA LYS A 110 -16.66 7.71 -60.60
C LYS A 110 -15.80 6.92 -59.62
N THR A 111 -14.48 6.97 -59.79
CA THR A 111 -13.53 6.31 -58.89
C THR A 111 -13.60 6.89 -57.47
N ALA A 112 -13.74 8.22 -57.33
CA ALA A 112 -13.94 8.87 -56.04
C ALA A 112 -15.24 8.42 -55.36
N ALA A 113 -16.36 8.34 -56.10
CA ALA A 113 -17.64 7.86 -55.57
C ALA A 113 -17.59 6.39 -55.10
N ASP A 114 -16.88 5.52 -55.84
CA ASP A 114 -16.69 4.12 -55.46
C ASP A 114 -15.83 3.98 -54.19
N ILE A 115 -14.77 4.79 -54.05
CA ILE A 115 -13.94 4.82 -52.84
C ILE A 115 -14.74 5.37 -51.66
N GLU A 116 -15.54 6.41 -51.87
CA GLU A 116 -16.39 6.99 -50.82
C GLU A 116 -17.42 5.98 -50.29
N ALA A 117 -18.01 5.17 -51.19
CA ALA A 117 -18.87 4.05 -50.80
C ALA A 117 -18.12 3.00 -49.95
N LYS A 118 -16.91 2.60 -50.36
CA LYS A 118 -16.06 1.67 -49.60
C LYS A 118 -15.64 2.23 -48.24
N VAL A 119 -15.32 3.53 -48.16
CA VAL A 119 -15.04 4.22 -46.90
C VAL A 119 -16.26 4.19 -45.99
N SER A 120 -17.47 4.39 -46.53
CA SER A 120 -18.70 4.29 -45.75
C SER A 120 -18.97 2.87 -45.23
N GLU A 121 -18.66 1.83 -46.00
CA GLU A 121 -18.80 0.44 -45.58
C GLU A 121 -17.75 0.08 -44.50
N ALA A 122 -16.49 0.45 -44.71
CA ALA A 122 -15.41 0.25 -43.74
C ALA A 122 -15.70 0.95 -42.40
N LYS A 123 -16.39 2.10 -42.40
CA LYS A 123 -16.88 2.76 -41.18
C LYS A 123 -17.92 1.93 -40.44
N LYS A 124 -18.86 1.27 -41.15
CA LYS A 124 -19.85 0.38 -40.52
C LYS A 124 -19.19 -0.85 -39.92
N THR A 125 -18.25 -1.47 -40.64
CA THR A 125 -17.49 -2.62 -40.14
C THR A 125 -16.63 -2.24 -38.92
N SER A 126 -15.97 -1.07 -38.96
CA SER A 126 -15.23 -0.55 -37.80
C SER A 126 -16.14 -0.40 -36.58
N PHE A 127 -17.36 0.11 -36.77
CA PHE A 127 -18.31 0.30 -35.67
C PHE A 127 -18.71 -1.03 -35.01
N GLU A 128 -18.97 -2.08 -35.78
CA GLU A 128 -19.29 -3.40 -35.22
C GLU A 128 -18.10 -4.04 -34.50
N ILE A 129 -16.87 -3.84 -35.02
CA ILE A 129 -15.65 -4.28 -34.32
C ILE A 129 -15.45 -3.52 -33.02
N ASP A 130 -15.64 -2.20 -33.03
CA ASP A 130 -15.56 -1.38 -31.83
C ASP A 130 -16.59 -1.84 -30.79
N LYS A 131 -17.83 -2.11 -31.21
CA LYS A 131 -18.86 -2.67 -30.33
C LYS A 131 -18.48 -4.02 -29.71
N ALA A 132 -17.79 -4.89 -30.46
CA ALA A 132 -17.26 -6.14 -29.92
C ALA A 132 -16.13 -5.90 -28.90
N ARG A 133 -15.24 -4.93 -29.15
CA ARG A 133 -14.20 -4.51 -28.21
C ARG A 133 -14.78 -3.92 -26.93
N GLU A 134 -15.82 -3.12 -27.03
CA GLU A 134 -16.50 -2.48 -25.89
C GLU A 134 -16.98 -3.49 -24.82
N LEU A 135 -17.22 -4.75 -25.20
CA LEU A 135 -17.56 -5.81 -24.24
C LEU A 135 -16.45 -6.06 -23.21
N TYR A 136 -15.18 -5.81 -23.57
CA TYR A 136 -14.01 -5.96 -22.70
C TYR A 136 -13.67 -4.70 -21.91
N ARG A 137 -14.28 -3.55 -22.23
CA ARG A 137 -14.04 -2.27 -21.54
C ARG A 137 -14.14 -2.35 -20.02
N PRO A 138 -15.09 -3.10 -19.41
CA PRO A 138 -15.16 -3.21 -17.95
C PRO A 138 -13.90 -3.79 -17.29
N ALA A 139 -13.13 -4.64 -17.99
CA ALA A 139 -11.85 -5.15 -17.49
C ALA A 139 -10.75 -4.08 -17.58
N ALA A 140 -10.70 -3.33 -18.68
CA ALA A 140 -9.76 -2.22 -18.86
C ALA A 140 -10.04 -1.06 -17.90
N ALA A 141 -11.31 -0.70 -17.69
CA ALA A 141 -11.72 0.32 -16.73
C ALA A 141 -11.33 -0.05 -15.30
N ARG A 142 -11.51 -1.33 -14.91
CA ARG A 142 -11.04 -1.85 -13.62
C ARG A 142 -9.53 -1.67 -13.49
N ALA A 143 -8.76 -2.07 -14.50
CA ALA A 143 -7.30 -1.98 -14.48
C ALA A 143 -6.81 -0.52 -14.43
N SER A 144 -7.46 0.39 -15.17
CA SER A 144 -7.18 1.83 -15.11
C SER A 144 -7.39 2.37 -13.70
N VAL A 145 -8.54 2.10 -13.07
CA VAL A 145 -8.79 2.51 -11.67
C VAL A 145 -7.72 1.99 -10.72
N LEU A 146 -7.33 0.72 -10.84
CA LEU A 146 -6.27 0.13 -10.01
C LEU A 146 -4.93 0.84 -10.21
N TYR A 147 -4.51 1.11 -11.45
CA TYR A 147 -3.27 1.84 -11.72
C TYR A 147 -3.26 3.22 -11.07
N PHE A 148 -4.35 3.99 -11.16
CA PHE A 148 -4.39 5.32 -10.54
C PHE A 148 -4.36 5.25 -9.01
N ILE A 149 -4.94 4.21 -8.39
CA ILE A 149 -4.77 3.98 -6.95
C ILE A 149 -3.30 3.73 -6.63
N LEU A 150 -2.63 2.86 -7.39
CA LEU A 150 -1.19 2.56 -7.22
C LEU A 150 -0.34 3.82 -7.39
N ASN A 151 -0.63 4.62 -8.42
CA ASN A 151 0.06 5.87 -8.70
C ASN A 151 -0.15 6.92 -7.62
N ASP A 152 -1.20 6.82 -6.80
CA ASP A 152 -1.44 7.74 -5.69
C ASP A 152 -0.80 7.27 -4.37
N LEU A 153 -0.26 6.05 -4.29
CA LEU A 153 0.32 5.51 -3.06
C LEU A 153 1.57 6.25 -2.57
N PHE A 154 2.30 6.94 -3.45
CA PHE A 154 3.44 7.78 -3.03
C PHE A 154 3.05 8.89 -2.05
N LYS A 155 1.76 9.28 -2.02
CA LYS A 155 1.21 10.26 -1.07
C LYS A 155 1.21 9.72 0.36
N ILE A 156 1.12 8.41 0.53
CA ILE A 156 1.22 7.75 1.84
C ILE A 156 2.70 7.68 2.26
N ASN A 157 3.53 7.11 1.38
CA ASN A 157 4.96 6.96 1.61
C ASN A 157 5.73 7.17 0.29
N PRO A 158 6.76 8.04 0.23
CA PRO A 158 7.51 8.31 -1.00
C PRO A 158 8.15 7.08 -1.67
N ILE A 159 8.32 5.97 -0.96
CA ILE A 159 8.84 4.70 -1.49
C ILE A 159 7.84 4.01 -2.43
N TYR A 160 6.54 4.28 -2.28
CA TYR A 160 5.46 3.64 -3.02
C TYR A 160 5.29 4.26 -4.42
N GLN A 161 6.37 4.24 -5.20
CA GLN A 161 6.37 4.67 -6.59
C GLN A 161 6.13 3.47 -7.49
N PHE A 162 5.11 3.51 -8.36
CA PHE A 162 4.81 2.42 -9.28
C PHE A 162 4.76 2.95 -10.71
N SER A 163 5.60 2.41 -11.59
CA SER A 163 5.57 2.78 -13.01
C SER A 163 4.42 2.11 -13.76
N LEU A 164 3.94 2.79 -14.81
CA LEU A 164 3.01 2.18 -15.76
C LEU A 164 3.62 0.94 -16.44
N LYS A 165 4.94 0.96 -16.72
CA LYS A 165 5.64 -0.18 -17.31
C LYS A 165 5.56 -1.43 -16.44
N ALA A 166 5.84 -1.30 -15.14
CA ALA A 166 5.75 -2.42 -14.20
C ALA A 166 4.30 -2.89 -14.03
N PHE A 167 3.33 -1.95 -13.94
CA PHE A 167 1.91 -2.29 -13.91
C PHE A 167 1.47 -3.07 -15.15
N SER A 168 1.91 -2.65 -16.34
CA SER A 168 1.59 -3.33 -17.60
C SER A 168 2.09 -4.77 -17.60
N VAL A 169 3.28 -5.06 -17.08
CA VAL A 169 3.78 -6.45 -16.97
C VAL A 169 2.85 -7.30 -16.10
N VAL A 170 2.49 -6.81 -14.91
CA VAL A 170 1.57 -7.50 -13.99
C VAL A 170 0.20 -7.72 -14.64
N PHE A 171 -0.30 -6.71 -15.36
CA PHE A 171 -1.56 -6.77 -16.09
C PHE A 171 -1.55 -7.85 -17.19
N HIS A 172 -0.49 -7.94 -17.99
CA HIS A 172 -0.36 -8.97 -19.03
C HIS A 172 -0.31 -10.37 -18.43
N VAL A 173 0.47 -10.55 -17.36
CA VAL A 173 0.55 -11.83 -16.63
C VAL A 173 -0.83 -12.21 -16.07
N ALA A 174 -1.59 -11.25 -15.53
CA ALA A 174 -2.94 -11.49 -15.03
C ALA A 174 -3.90 -11.92 -16.15
N ILE A 175 -3.88 -11.28 -17.32
CA ILE A 175 -4.73 -11.66 -18.46
C ILE A 175 -4.43 -13.09 -18.94
N GLN A 176 -3.15 -13.47 -18.95
CA GLN A 176 -2.70 -14.81 -19.35
C GLN A 176 -3.09 -15.88 -18.33
N ARG A 177 -3.01 -15.58 -17.03
CA ARG A 177 -3.38 -16.49 -15.93
C ARG A 177 -4.90 -16.62 -15.75
N ALA A 178 -5.67 -15.62 -16.16
CA ALA A 178 -7.13 -15.63 -16.01
C ALA A 178 -7.77 -16.81 -16.74
N GLU A 179 -8.72 -17.48 -16.09
CA GLU A 179 -9.43 -18.63 -16.64
C GLU A 179 -10.22 -18.27 -17.92
N ARG A 180 -10.01 -19.05 -18.98
CA ARG A 180 -10.71 -18.87 -20.26
C ARG A 180 -12.17 -19.34 -20.14
N ALA A 181 -13.07 -18.65 -20.81
CA ALA A 181 -14.49 -19.00 -20.85
C ALA A 181 -15.06 -18.67 -22.24
N ASP A 182 -16.01 -19.48 -22.71
CA ASP A 182 -16.62 -19.31 -24.04
C ASP A 182 -17.55 -18.10 -24.09
N GLU A 183 -18.24 -17.79 -22.98
CA GLU A 183 -19.10 -16.62 -22.87
C GLU A 183 -18.27 -15.39 -22.48
N VAL A 184 -18.30 -14.34 -23.32
CA VAL A 184 -17.56 -13.09 -23.12
C VAL A 184 -17.85 -12.46 -21.75
N LYS A 185 -19.09 -12.52 -21.27
CA LYS A 185 -19.45 -11.97 -19.96
C LYS A 185 -18.73 -12.66 -18.81
N ILE A 186 -18.68 -14.00 -18.83
CA ILE A 186 -17.98 -14.81 -17.83
C ILE A 186 -16.47 -14.57 -17.95
N ARG A 187 -15.95 -14.52 -19.19
CA ARG A 187 -14.54 -14.21 -19.44
C ARG A 187 -14.13 -12.86 -18.87
N VAL A 188 -14.95 -11.82 -19.04
CA VAL A 188 -14.69 -10.48 -18.49
C VAL A 188 -14.73 -10.47 -16.97
N LEU A 189 -15.58 -11.28 -16.33
CA LEU A 189 -15.56 -11.46 -14.87
C LEU A 189 -14.24 -12.10 -14.41
N ASN A 190 -13.83 -13.22 -15.03
CA ASN A 190 -12.58 -13.90 -14.72
C ASN A 190 -11.36 -12.97 -14.89
N LEU A 191 -11.35 -12.17 -15.96
CA LEU A 191 -10.33 -11.15 -16.20
C LEU A 191 -10.30 -10.12 -15.08
N LYS A 192 -11.46 -9.55 -14.72
CA LYS A 192 -11.55 -8.54 -13.65
C LYS A 192 -11.04 -9.08 -12.32
N ASP A 193 -11.42 -10.30 -11.97
CA ASP A 193 -11.05 -10.90 -10.69
C ASP A 193 -9.54 -11.22 -10.65
N CYS A 194 -9.00 -11.81 -11.72
CA CYS A 194 -7.58 -12.11 -11.83
C CYS A 194 -6.72 -10.84 -11.84
N ILE A 195 -7.09 -9.82 -12.62
CA ILE A 195 -6.40 -8.52 -12.65
C ILE A 195 -6.42 -7.89 -11.26
N THR A 196 -7.57 -7.85 -10.60
CA THR A 196 -7.71 -7.25 -9.26
C THR A 196 -6.84 -7.99 -8.24
N HIS A 197 -6.83 -9.33 -8.27
CA HIS A 197 -6.04 -10.13 -7.34
C HIS A 197 -4.53 -10.02 -7.60
N SER A 198 -4.09 -10.08 -8.86
CA SER A 198 -2.67 -9.96 -9.21
C SER A 198 -2.11 -8.58 -8.87
N VAL A 199 -2.86 -7.51 -9.14
CA VAL A 199 -2.45 -6.14 -8.75
C VAL A 199 -2.43 -6.01 -7.22
N PHE A 200 -3.44 -6.52 -6.52
CA PHE A 200 -3.46 -6.55 -5.06
C PHE A 200 -2.20 -7.22 -4.50
N GLN A 201 -1.88 -8.45 -4.92
CA GLN A 201 -0.70 -9.18 -4.47
C GLN A 201 0.61 -8.44 -4.79
N TYR A 202 0.74 -7.93 -6.01
CA TYR A 202 1.90 -7.16 -6.46
C TYR A 202 2.13 -5.93 -5.58
N THR A 203 1.07 -5.19 -5.26
CA THR A 203 1.14 -3.98 -4.45
C THR A 203 1.37 -4.30 -2.98
N THR A 204 0.59 -5.18 -2.36
CA THR A 204 0.72 -5.48 -0.92
C THR A 204 2.07 -6.06 -0.54
N ARG A 205 2.79 -6.69 -1.48
CA ARG A 205 4.16 -7.15 -1.28
C ARG A 205 5.15 -6.01 -1.01
N GLY A 206 4.90 -4.82 -1.56
CA GLY A 206 5.74 -3.63 -1.41
C GLY A 206 5.25 -2.61 -0.39
N LEU A 207 4.16 -2.89 0.33
CA LEU A 207 3.59 -2.00 1.35
C LEU A 207 3.97 -2.45 2.75
N PHE A 208 4.06 -1.49 3.67
CA PHE A 208 4.14 -1.75 5.11
C PHE A 208 2.79 -2.29 5.60
N GLU A 209 2.81 -3.11 6.64
CA GLU A 209 1.61 -3.71 7.25
C GLU A 209 0.57 -2.65 7.65
N CYS A 210 1.03 -1.50 8.17
CA CYS A 210 0.16 -0.38 8.54
C CYS A 210 -0.62 0.22 7.35
N ASP A 211 -0.05 0.14 6.14
CA ASP A 211 -0.60 0.76 4.93
C ASP A 211 -1.42 -0.22 4.07
N LYS A 212 -1.28 -1.54 4.29
CA LYS A 212 -2.02 -2.57 3.53
C LYS A 212 -3.53 -2.41 3.65
N LEU A 213 -4.04 -2.16 4.87
CA LEU A 213 -5.49 -1.98 5.07
C LEU A 213 -5.99 -0.68 4.41
N ILE A 214 -5.19 0.39 4.43
CA ILE A 214 -5.50 1.67 3.79
C ILE A 214 -5.66 1.46 2.28
N PHE A 215 -4.68 0.81 1.65
CA PHE A 215 -4.73 0.46 0.23
C PHE A 215 -5.94 -0.42 -0.09
N THR A 216 -6.17 -1.46 0.69
CA THR A 216 -7.24 -2.44 0.43
C THR A 216 -8.63 -1.81 0.61
N ALA A 217 -8.81 -0.96 1.62
CA ALA A 217 -10.02 -0.19 1.83
C ALA A 217 -10.26 0.78 0.65
N GLN A 218 -9.24 1.53 0.24
CA GLN A 218 -9.35 2.46 -0.89
C GLN A 218 -9.69 1.73 -2.19
N MET A 219 -9.00 0.63 -2.48
CA MET A 219 -9.29 -0.23 -3.62
C MET A 219 -10.75 -0.70 -3.59
N THR A 220 -11.23 -1.18 -2.45
CA THR A 220 -12.61 -1.65 -2.29
C THR A 220 -13.61 -0.53 -2.53
N PHE A 221 -13.42 0.66 -1.94
CA PHE A 221 -14.31 1.80 -2.14
C PHE A 221 -14.37 2.25 -3.59
N GLN A 222 -13.21 2.43 -4.26
CA GLN A 222 -13.18 2.81 -5.68
C GLN A 222 -13.81 1.75 -6.57
N ILE A 223 -13.60 0.46 -6.26
CA ILE A 223 -14.20 -0.66 -6.99
C ILE A 223 -15.74 -0.59 -6.91
N LEU A 224 -16.28 -0.33 -5.71
CA LEU A 224 -17.72 -0.28 -5.46
C LEU A 224 -18.37 1.01 -6.00
N LEU A 225 -17.67 2.16 -5.94
CA LEU A 225 -18.09 3.41 -6.58
C LEU A 225 -18.23 3.22 -8.10
N MET A 226 -17.24 2.58 -8.74
CA MET A 226 -17.30 2.29 -10.18
C MET A 226 -18.48 1.39 -10.55
N LYS A 227 -18.84 0.45 -9.67
CA LYS A 227 -20.03 -0.40 -9.83
C LYS A 227 -21.35 0.29 -9.45
N LYS A 228 -21.30 1.48 -8.85
CA LYS A 228 -22.45 2.19 -8.26
C LYS A 228 -23.18 1.38 -7.19
N GLU A 229 -22.44 0.56 -6.44
CA GLU A 229 -22.98 -0.27 -5.34
C GLU A 229 -22.98 0.47 -3.99
N ILE A 230 -22.28 1.61 -3.90
CA ILE A 230 -22.25 2.45 -2.69
C ILE A 230 -22.58 3.90 -3.00
N ASN A 231 -23.19 4.58 -2.04
CA ASN A 231 -23.56 5.99 -2.16
C ASN A 231 -22.36 6.91 -1.89
N PRO A 232 -21.96 7.80 -2.83
CA PRO A 232 -20.85 8.73 -2.63
C PRO A 232 -21.01 9.64 -1.41
N ALA A 233 -22.23 10.05 -1.07
CA ALA A 233 -22.49 10.93 0.08
C ALA A 233 -22.28 10.20 1.42
N GLU A 234 -22.64 8.92 1.50
CA GLU A 234 -22.40 8.08 2.69
C GLU A 234 -20.91 7.77 2.84
N LEU A 235 -20.20 7.56 1.74
CA LEU A 235 -18.75 7.40 1.76
C LEU A 235 -18.07 8.70 2.22
N ASP A 236 -18.50 9.86 1.73
CA ASP A 236 -17.95 11.16 2.16
C ASP A 236 -18.17 11.38 3.67
N PHE A 237 -19.35 11.03 4.20
CA PHE A 237 -19.58 11.00 5.65
C PHE A 237 -18.64 10.03 6.35
N LEU A 238 -18.52 8.80 5.85
CA LEU A 238 -17.64 7.80 6.44
C LEU A 238 -16.20 8.27 6.46
N LEU A 239 -15.71 9.05 5.48
CA LEU A 239 -14.31 9.49 5.40
C LEU A 239 -14.06 10.76 6.21
N ARG A 240 -14.87 11.81 6.01
CA ARG A 240 -14.72 13.12 6.69
C ARG A 240 -15.18 13.10 8.14
N PHE A 241 -16.16 12.26 8.44
CA PHE A 241 -16.77 12.11 9.76
C PHE A 241 -17.22 13.44 10.39
N PRO A 242 -18.23 14.11 9.79
CA PRO A 242 -18.71 15.40 10.28
C PRO A 242 -19.41 15.24 11.64
N ILE A 243 -18.96 16.02 12.63
CA ILE A 243 -19.49 16.03 14.00
C ILE A 243 -20.25 17.33 14.23
N THR A 244 -21.45 17.26 14.79
CA THR A 244 -22.17 18.46 15.25
C THR A 244 -21.54 18.95 16.56
N PRO A 245 -20.96 20.17 16.61
CA PRO A 245 -20.26 20.66 17.79
C PRO A 245 -21.23 21.03 18.92
N ASN A 246 -20.72 21.10 20.16
CA ASN A 246 -21.42 21.58 21.36
C ASN A 246 -22.68 20.79 21.74
N ILE A 247 -22.76 19.50 21.40
CA ILE A 247 -23.84 18.61 21.85
C ILE A 247 -23.34 17.69 22.96
N THR A 248 -24.03 17.71 24.09
CA THR A 248 -23.82 16.75 25.18
C THR A 248 -24.58 15.46 24.87
N SER A 249 -23.90 14.33 25.03
CA SER A 249 -24.52 13.00 24.91
C SER A 249 -25.53 12.80 26.06
N PRO A 250 -26.77 12.36 25.78
CA PRO A 250 -27.72 11.96 26.81
C PRO A 250 -27.39 10.58 27.41
N LEU A 251 -26.39 9.87 26.85
CA LEU A 251 -25.99 8.52 27.21
C LEU A 251 -24.53 8.52 27.68
N ASP A 252 -24.29 7.92 28.84
CA ASP A 252 -22.98 7.77 29.49
C ASP A 252 -22.00 6.88 28.72
N PHE A 253 -22.49 5.87 28.00
CA PHE A 253 -21.68 4.94 27.21
C PHE A 253 -21.33 5.46 25.79
N ILE A 254 -21.76 6.67 25.43
CA ILE A 254 -21.43 7.32 24.14
C ILE A 254 -20.76 8.66 24.43
N SER A 255 -19.60 8.91 23.82
CA SER A 255 -18.89 10.18 23.94
C SER A 255 -19.70 11.35 23.35
N HIS A 256 -19.45 12.57 23.81
CA HIS A 256 -20.09 13.77 23.26
C HIS A 256 -19.80 13.94 21.75
N SER A 257 -18.58 13.63 21.32
CA SER A 257 -18.20 13.62 19.91
C SER A 257 -18.93 12.54 19.11
N GLY A 258 -19.02 11.31 19.64
CA GLY A 258 -19.76 10.21 19.02
C GLY A 258 -21.25 10.53 18.88
N TRP A 259 -21.86 11.16 19.89
CA TRP A 259 -23.24 11.62 19.82
C TRP A 259 -23.44 12.76 18.80
N GLY A 260 -22.51 13.71 18.73
CA GLY A 260 -22.50 14.74 17.69
C GLY A 260 -22.41 14.15 16.27
N ALA A 261 -21.69 13.03 16.10
CA ALA A 261 -21.64 12.28 14.85
C ALA A 261 -22.95 11.54 14.56
N ILE A 262 -23.58 10.92 15.56
CA ILE A 262 -24.91 10.28 15.43
C ILE A 262 -25.96 11.29 14.99
N LYS A 263 -25.96 12.50 15.57
CA LYS A 263 -26.86 13.60 15.19
C LYS A 263 -26.64 14.03 13.74
N SER A 264 -25.38 14.18 13.34
CA SER A 264 -25.00 14.48 11.95
C SER A 264 -25.48 13.38 11.00
N LEU A 265 -25.23 12.11 11.33
CA LEU A 265 -25.66 10.95 10.55
C LEU A 265 -27.20 10.91 10.41
N SER A 266 -27.94 11.20 11.48
CA SER A 266 -29.41 11.20 11.51
C SER A 266 -30.06 12.25 10.60
N THR A 267 -29.29 13.20 10.05
CA THR A 267 -29.77 14.17 9.05
C THR A 267 -29.93 13.55 7.66
N MET A 268 -29.24 12.44 7.39
CA MET A 268 -29.35 11.70 6.15
C MET A 268 -30.64 10.86 6.15
N GLU A 269 -31.30 10.78 4.99
CA GLU A 269 -32.61 10.12 4.84
C GLU A 269 -32.60 8.67 5.32
N GLU A 270 -31.53 7.94 5.01
CA GLU A 270 -31.36 6.53 5.39
C GLU A 270 -31.19 6.32 6.90
N PHE A 271 -30.68 7.30 7.65
CA PHE A 271 -30.39 7.16 9.08
C PHE A 271 -31.38 7.93 9.96
N ARG A 272 -32.51 8.34 9.38
CA ARG A 272 -33.52 9.11 10.09
C ARG A 272 -34.00 8.37 11.35
N ASN A 273 -34.07 9.10 12.47
CA ASN A 273 -34.44 8.60 13.80
C ASN A 273 -33.41 7.67 14.47
N LEU A 274 -32.18 7.53 13.94
CA LEU A 274 -31.13 6.76 14.61
C LEU A 274 -30.86 7.28 16.02
N ASP A 275 -30.68 8.59 16.16
CA ASP A 275 -30.54 9.27 17.44
C ASP A 275 -31.68 8.93 18.42
N ARG A 276 -32.93 9.03 17.97
CA ARG A 276 -34.11 8.73 18.78
C ARG A 276 -34.19 7.26 19.19
N ASP A 277 -33.84 6.33 18.29
CA ASP A 277 -33.85 4.90 18.62
C ASP A 277 -32.76 4.55 19.65
N ILE A 278 -31.56 5.13 19.50
CA ILE A 278 -30.46 4.93 20.46
C ILE A 278 -30.86 5.43 21.85
N GLU A 279 -31.50 6.58 21.93
CA GLU A 279 -31.99 7.16 23.19
C GLU A 279 -33.11 6.31 23.82
N ASN A 280 -34.14 5.95 23.03
CA ASN A 280 -35.30 5.21 23.54
C ASN A 280 -34.98 3.74 23.89
N ASN A 281 -34.02 3.11 23.19
CA ASN A 281 -33.65 1.70 23.35
C ASN A 281 -32.22 1.53 23.93
N SER A 282 -31.80 2.45 24.80
CA SER A 282 -30.45 2.57 25.36
C SER A 282 -29.85 1.27 25.89
N LYS A 283 -30.63 0.41 26.57
CA LYS A 283 -30.13 -0.87 27.11
C LYS A 283 -29.60 -1.83 26.03
N ARG A 284 -30.24 -1.89 24.87
CA ARG A 284 -29.82 -2.77 23.76
C ARG A 284 -28.58 -2.22 23.07
N TRP A 285 -28.56 -0.90 22.86
CA TRP A 285 -27.41 -0.21 22.29
C TRP A 285 -26.19 -0.27 23.20
N ARG A 286 -26.38 -0.12 24.51
CA ARG A 286 -25.32 -0.34 25.50
C ARG A 286 -24.69 -1.73 25.35
N LYS A 287 -25.51 -2.78 25.30
CA LYS A 287 -25.00 -4.16 25.11
C LYS A 287 -24.17 -4.30 23.82
N PHE A 288 -24.57 -3.63 22.74
CA PHE A 288 -23.82 -3.64 21.48
C PHE A 288 -22.51 -2.85 21.59
N VAL A 289 -22.54 -1.64 22.16
CA VAL A 289 -21.37 -0.76 22.30
C VAL A 289 -20.34 -1.34 23.29
N GLU A 290 -20.79 -1.95 24.38
CA GLU A 290 -19.93 -2.57 25.40
C GLU A 290 -19.46 -4.00 25.02
N ALA A 291 -19.88 -4.54 23.87
CA ALA A 291 -19.38 -5.82 23.39
C ALA A 291 -17.86 -5.74 23.06
N GLU A 292 -17.13 -6.84 23.26
CA GLU A 292 -15.70 -6.90 22.94
C GLU A 292 -15.44 -6.81 21.43
N CYS A 293 -16.24 -7.53 20.63
CA CYS A 293 -16.15 -7.57 19.16
C CYS A 293 -17.46 -7.08 18.50
N PRO A 294 -17.83 -5.80 18.65
CA PRO A 294 -19.10 -5.27 18.13
C PRO A 294 -19.21 -5.38 16.60
N GLU A 295 -18.09 -5.41 15.89
CA GLU A 295 -18.06 -5.58 14.43
C GLU A 295 -18.55 -6.95 13.95
N LYS A 296 -18.56 -7.96 14.83
CA LYS A 296 -19.08 -9.31 14.56
C LYS A 296 -20.54 -9.46 15.02
N GLU A 297 -21.04 -8.53 15.81
CA GLU A 297 -22.39 -8.56 16.36
C GLU A 297 -23.42 -8.01 15.36
N LYS A 298 -24.67 -8.47 15.50
CA LYS A 298 -25.76 -7.93 14.68
C LYS A 298 -26.27 -6.63 15.28
N PHE A 299 -26.38 -5.59 14.45
CA PHE A 299 -26.97 -4.32 14.87
C PHE A 299 -28.40 -4.50 15.42
N PRO A 300 -28.83 -3.67 16.39
CA PRO A 300 -30.17 -3.77 16.96
C PRO A 300 -31.29 -3.54 15.93
N GLN A 301 -32.42 -4.21 16.12
CA GLN A 301 -33.71 -3.93 15.46
C GLN A 301 -33.67 -3.88 13.92
N GLU A 302 -34.04 -2.76 13.33
CA GLU A 302 -34.08 -2.52 11.88
C GLU A 302 -32.71 -2.16 11.30
N TRP A 303 -31.78 -1.69 12.12
CA TRP A 303 -30.43 -1.29 11.72
C TRP A 303 -29.59 -2.46 11.20
N LYS A 304 -29.94 -3.71 11.53
CA LYS A 304 -29.33 -4.90 10.92
C LYS A 304 -29.60 -5.06 9.41
N LYS A 305 -30.60 -4.37 8.87
CA LYS A 305 -30.94 -4.40 7.44
C LYS A 305 -30.12 -3.38 6.63
N LYS A 306 -29.37 -2.51 7.29
CA LYS A 306 -28.50 -1.53 6.64
C LYS A 306 -27.40 -2.24 5.87
N ASP A 307 -27.00 -1.64 4.75
CA ASP A 307 -25.93 -2.21 3.94
C ASP A 307 -24.58 -2.14 4.67
N ALA A 308 -23.56 -2.73 4.06
CA ALA A 308 -22.23 -2.80 4.67
C ALA A 308 -21.58 -1.41 4.88
N LEU A 309 -21.78 -0.45 3.97
CA LEU A 309 -21.21 0.89 4.11
C LEU A 309 -21.93 1.67 5.21
N GLN A 310 -23.26 1.58 5.23
CA GLN A 310 -24.10 2.22 6.24
C GLN A 310 -23.79 1.70 7.64
N ARG A 311 -23.55 0.38 7.78
CA ARG A 311 -23.07 -0.23 9.03
C ARG A 311 -21.72 0.34 9.46
N LEU A 312 -20.79 0.59 8.54
CA LEU A 312 -19.52 1.26 8.86
C LEU A 312 -19.73 2.70 9.35
N CYS A 313 -20.63 3.47 8.74
CA CYS A 313 -20.94 4.84 9.19
C CYS A 313 -21.45 4.86 10.64
N MET A 314 -22.34 3.92 10.98
CA MET A 314 -22.85 3.77 12.34
C MET A 314 -21.77 3.29 13.31
N MET A 315 -20.96 2.31 12.90
CA MET A 315 -19.88 1.78 13.73
C MET A 315 -18.85 2.86 14.06
N ARG A 316 -18.50 3.73 13.09
CA ARG A 316 -17.54 4.82 13.30
C ARG A 316 -18.01 5.82 14.36
N ALA A 317 -19.33 6.02 14.50
CA ALA A 317 -19.90 6.89 15.52
C ALA A 317 -20.00 6.23 16.91
N LEU A 318 -20.10 4.90 16.96
CA LEU A 318 -20.35 4.12 18.19
C LEU A 318 -19.06 3.56 18.82
N ARG A 319 -18.19 2.94 18.00
CA ARG A 319 -16.90 2.34 18.40
C ARG A 319 -15.83 2.64 17.35
N PRO A 320 -15.28 3.87 17.33
CA PRO A 320 -14.22 4.24 16.39
C PRO A 320 -12.98 3.33 16.52
N ASP A 321 -12.70 2.84 17.73
CA ASP A 321 -11.63 1.89 18.02
C ASP A 321 -11.75 0.55 17.29
N ARG A 322 -12.95 0.13 16.85
CA ARG A 322 -13.13 -1.16 16.16
C ARG A 322 -13.18 -1.04 14.64
N MET A 323 -12.92 0.15 14.11
CA MET A 323 -13.10 0.41 12.68
C MET A 323 -12.09 -0.29 11.78
N THR A 324 -10.87 -0.57 12.24
CA THR A 324 -9.89 -1.35 11.46
C THR A 324 -10.43 -2.75 11.17
N TYR A 325 -10.95 -3.43 12.19
CA TYR A 325 -11.60 -4.74 12.07
C TYR A 325 -12.90 -4.67 11.27
N ALA A 326 -13.71 -3.63 11.48
CA ALA A 326 -14.95 -3.44 10.72
C ALA A 326 -14.68 -3.25 9.21
N VAL A 327 -13.63 -2.48 8.86
CA VAL A 327 -13.20 -2.28 7.46
C VAL A 327 -12.63 -3.57 6.87
N GLN A 328 -11.88 -4.37 7.63
CA GLN A 328 -11.46 -5.70 7.20
C GLN A 328 -12.66 -6.60 6.91
N GLY A 329 -13.66 -6.64 7.80
CA GLY A 329 -14.90 -7.40 7.58
C GLY A 329 -15.68 -6.89 6.36
N PHE A 330 -15.71 -5.59 6.13
CA PHE A 330 -16.30 -4.99 4.92
C PHE A 330 -15.59 -5.43 3.64
N VAL A 331 -14.26 -5.43 3.64
CA VAL A 331 -13.44 -5.91 2.51
C VAL A 331 -13.70 -7.40 2.26
N GLU A 332 -13.72 -8.21 3.32
CA GLU A 332 -14.00 -9.64 3.22
C GLU A 332 -15.40 -9.91 2.65
N GLU A 333 -16.42 -9.16 3.07
CA GLU A 333 -17.79 -9.28 2.54
C GLU A 333 -17.86 -8.90 1.05
N LYS A 334 -17.10 -7.88 0.61
CA LYS A 334 -17.23 -7.30 -0.75
C LYS A 334 -16.28 -7.86 -1.79
N LEU A 335 -15.06 -8.24 -1.40
CA LEU A 335 -14.03 -8.79 -2.30
C LEU A 335 -13.66 -10.24 -1.95
N GLY A 336 -13.96 -10.71 -0.75
CA GLY A 336 -13.67 -12.08 -0.29
C GLY A 336 -12.45 -12.19 0.61
N SER A 337 -12.31 -13.35 1.29
CA SER A 337 -11.29 -13.58 2.32
C SER A 337 -9.84 -13.47 1.83
N ASN A 338 -9.61 -13.64 0.53
CA ASN A 338 -8.26 -13.59 -0.05
C ASN A 338 -7.63 -12.19 -0.01
N TYR A 339 -8.43 -11.15 0.23
CA TYR A 339 -7.97 -9.76 0.35
C TYR A 339 -7.68 -9.34 1.80
N VAL A 340 -7.98 -10.20 2.78
CA VAL A 340 -7.76 -9.95 4.21
C VAL A 340 -6.74 -10.93 4.80
N LYS A 341 -6.61 -12.14 4.23
CA LYS A 341 -5.61 -13.11 4.66
C LYS A 341 -4.20 -12.63 4.31
N ASN A 342 -3.43 -12.26 5.32
CA ASN A 342 -2.01 -11.97 5.21
C ASN A 342 -1.23 -13.25 4.93
N ARG A 343 -1.03 -13.59 3.65
CA ARG A 343 -0.06 -14.62 3.24
C ARG A 343 1.16 -13.93 2.66
N SER A 344 2.33 -14.16 3.25
CA SER A 344 3.59 -13.71 2.66
C SER A 344 3.75 -14.37 1.28
N VAL A 345 4.15 -13.55 0.30
CA VAL A 345 4.47 -14.05 -1.04
C VAL A 345 5.91 -14.54 -1.01
N GLU A 346 6.12 -15.81 -1.38
CA GLU A 346 7.45 -16.38 -1.50
C GLU A 346 8.33 -15.55 -2.44
N PHE A 347 9.59 -15.35 -2.06
CA PHE A 347 10.55 -14.56 -2.84
C PHE A 347 10.70 -15.08 -4.28
N GLU A 348 10.63 -16.39 -4.48
CA GLU A 348 10.72 -17.07 -5.78
C GLU A 348 9.70 -16.54 -6.80
N LYS A 349 8.46 -16.28 -6.38
CA LYS A 349 7.43 -15.70 -7.27
C LYS A 349 7.77 -14.28 -7.71
N SER A 350 8.44 -13.52 -6.83
CA SER A 350 8.90 -12.16 -7.14
C SER A 350 10.09 -12.18 -8.09
N TYR A 351 10.93 -13.21 -7.97
CA TYR A 351 12.04 -13.44 -8.89
C TYR A 351 11.55 -13.78 -10.31
N GLU A 352 10.49 -14.57 -10.46
CA GLU A 352 9.88 -14.89 -11.78
C GLU A 352 9.43 -13.64 -12.54
N GLU A 353 8.98 -12.61 -11.81
CA GLU A 353 8.53 -11.32 -12.36
C GLU A 353 9.70 -10.36 -12.64
N SER A 354 10.90 -10.68 -12.15
CA SER A 354 12.09 -9.83 -12.27
C SER A 354 12.85 -10.07 -13.59
N GLY A 355 13.54 -9.04 -14.05
CA GLY A 355 14.30 -9.06 -15.29
C GLY A 355 15.50 -8.12 -15.24
N PRO A 356 16.34 -8.09 -16.29
CA PRO A 356 17.47 -7.15 -16.41
C PRO A 356 17.07 -5.67 -16.23
N ASN A 357 15.84 -5.33 -16.65
CA ASN A 357 15.28 -3.99 -16.57
C ASN A 357 14.37 -3.76 -15.35
N THR A 358 14.15 -4.79 -14.54
CA THR A 358 13.19 -4.79 -13.43
C THR A 358 13.92 -5.32 -12.18
N PRO A 359 14.72 -4.46 -11.52
CA PRO A 359 15.42 -4.82 -10.28
C PRO A 359 14.43 -5.15 -9.15
N ILE A 360 14.91 -5.83 -8.12
CA ILE A 360 14.15 -6.04 -6.88
C ILE A 360 14.68 -5.10 -5.81
N PHE A 361 13.78 -4.38 -5.15
CA PHE A 361 14.09 -3.44 -4.08
C PHE A 361 13.50 -3.92 -2.76
N PHE A 362 14.36 -4.29 -1.82
CA PHE A 362 14.00 -4.65 -0.46
C PHE A 362 13.90 -3.40 0.40
N ILE A 363 12.70 -3.17 0.93
CA ILE A 363 12.44 -2.15 1.94
C ILE A 363 12.77 -2.77 3.29
N LEU A 364 13.86 -2.32 3.89
CA LEU A 364 14.37 -2.88 5.14
C LEU A 364 13.53 -2.38 6.31
N SER A 365 13.14 -3.33 7.16
CA SER A 365 12.59 -3.06 8.48
C SER A 365 13.60 -3.48 9.54
N PRO A 366 13.63 -2.81 10.71
CA PRO A 366 14.61 -3.14 11.75
C PRO A 366 14.59 -4.63 12.11
N GLY A 367 15.76 -5.27 12.11
CA GLY A 367 15.92 -6.67 12.50
C GLY A 367 15.58 -7.71 11.43
N VAL A 368 15.37 -7.31 10.17
CA VAL A 368 15.10 -8.24 9.05
C VAL A 368 16.19 -8.16 8.00
N ASN A 369 16.69 -9.32 7.54
CA ASN A 369 17.76 -9.41 6.54
C ASN A 369 17.28 -10.12 5.26
N PRO A 370 17.09 -9.40 4.14
CA PRO A 370 16.63 -9.97 2.87
C PRO A 370 17.71 -10.80 2.14
N LEU A 371 18.98 -10.68 2.53
CA LEU A 371 20.08 -11.41 1.88
C LEU A 371 19.88 -12.92 1.94
N LYS A 372 19.37 -13.45 3.07
CA LYS A 372 19.15 -14.89 3.25
C LYS A 372 18.18 -15.45 2.21
N ASP A 373 17.12 -14.71 1.89
CA ASP A 373 16.12 -15.13 0.89
C ASP A 373 16.73 -15.22 -0.51
N VAL A 374 17.56 -14.23 -0.87
CA VAL A 374 18.29 -14.19 -2.14
C VAL A 374 19.31 -15.31 -2.22
N GLU A 375 20.08 -15.55 -1.17
CA GLU A 375 21.08 -16.63 -1.12
C GLU A 375 20.44 -18.01 -1.19
N ASN A 376 19.31 -18.22 -0.50
CA ASN A 376 18.59 -19.48 -0.52
C ASN A 376 18.07 -19.81 -1.93
N LEU A 377 17.47 -18.83 -2.62
CA LEU A 377 17.06 -19.01 -4.00
C LEU A 377 18.27 -19.15 -4.94
N GLY A 378 19.31 -18.36 -4.73
CA GLY A 378 20.56 -18.42 -5.49
C GLY A 378 21.20 -19.80 -5.44
N LYS A 379 21.27 -20.43 -4.25
CA LYS A 379 21.74 -21.82 -4.08
C LYS A 379 20.93 -22.82 -4.90
N LYS A 380 19.60 -22.69 -4.95
CA LYS A 380 18.73 -23.55 -5.76
C LYS A 380 18.98 -23.38 -7.27
N LEU A 381 19.25 -22.15 -7.71
CA LEU A 381 19.42 -21.80 -9.12
C LEU A 381 20.88 -21.77 -9.59
N GLY A 382 21.83 -22.08 -8.71
CA GLY A 382 23.27 -22.10 -9.01
C GLY A 382 23.97 -20.74 -9.00
N PHE A 383 23.31 -19.68 -8.51
CA PHE A 383 23.92 -18.37 -8.28
C PHE A 383 24.51 -18.29 -6.87
N THR A 384 25.82 -18.46 -6.76
CA THR A 384 26.52 -18.50 -5.48
C THR A 384 27.88 -17.81 -5.57
N GLN A 385 28.39 -17.34 -4.43
CA GLN A 385 29.74 -16.76 -4.37
C GLN A 385 30.81 -17.77 -4.80
N ALA A 386 30.62 -19.05 -4.49
CA ALA A 386 31.51 -20.14 -4.90
C ALA A 386 31.60 -20.28 -6.43
N ASN A 387 30.47 -20.09 -7.13
CA ASN A 387 30.40 -20.10 -8.59
C ASN A 387 30.82 -18.76 -9.23
N LYS A 388 31.21 -17.75 -8.43
CA LYS A 388 31.60 -16.39 -8.87
C LYS A 388 30.55 -15.66 -9.70
N ASN A 389 29.29 -16.09 -9.63
CA ASN A 389 28.16 -15.51 -10.37
C ASN A 389 27.13 -14.83 -9.45
N PHE A 390 27.48 -14.62 -8.18
CA PHE A 390 26.71 -13.84 -7.22
C PHE A 390 27.64 -12.88 -6.49
N HIS A 391 27.41 -11.58 -6.67
CA HIS A 391 28.18 -10.48 -6.10
C HIS A 391 27.39 -9.83 -4.98
N ASN A 392 27.93 -9.82 -3.77
CA ASN A 392 27.31 -9.20 -2.61
C ASN A 392 28.15 -8.01 -2.14
N VAL A 393 27.60 -6.80 -2.27
CA VAL A 393 28.27 -5.55 -1.92
C VAL A 393 27.46 -4.82 -0.86
N SER A 394 28.05 -4.65 0.32
CA SER A 394 27.47 -3.79 1.38
C SER A 394 27.99 -2.38 1.22
N LEU A 395 27.10 -1.44 0.88
CA LEU A 395 27.50 -0.07 0.58
C LEU A 395 27.79 0.71 1.86
N GLY A 396 28.92 1.40 1.80
CA GLY A 396 29.48 2.28 2.80
C GLY A 396 30.58 3.10 2.11
N GLN A 397 31.41 3.81 2.89
CA GLN A 397 32.44 4.67 2.31
C GLN A 397 33.43 3.88 1.43
N GLY A 398 33.50 4.22 0.14
CA GLY A 398 34.47 3.67 -0.81
C GLY A 398 34.06 2.35 -1.49
N GLN A 399 32.84 1.84 -1.25
CA GLN A 399 32.34 0.60 -1.86
C GLN A 399 31.64 0.82 -3.21
N GLU A 400 31.48 2.08 -3.63
CA GLU A 400 30.78 2.45 -4.87
C GLU A 400 31.46 1.89 -6.11
N VAL A 401 32.80 1.93 -6.15
CA VAL A 401 33.59 1.43 -7.30
C VAL A 401 33.43 -0.09 -7.46
N VAL A 402 33.42 -0.83 -6.34
CA VAL A 402 33.22 -2.29 -6.33
C VAL A 402 31.81 -2.63 -6.82
N ALA A 403 30.82 -1.85 -6.43
CA ALA A 403 29.45 -2.01 -6.92
C ALA A 403 29.35 -1.76 -8.44
N GLU A 404 29.98 -0.70 -8.96
CA GLU A 404 30.00 -0.41 -10.39
C GLU A 404 30.65 -1.54 -11.22
N GLU A 405 31.79 -2.07 -10.74
CA GLU A 405 32.47 -3.19 -11.40
C GLU A 405 31.61 -4.46 -11.38
N ALA A 406 31.01 -4.79 -10.23
CA ALA A 406 30.12 -5.94 -10.09
C ALA A 406 28.90 -5.84 -11.02
N ILE A 407 28.29 -4.66 -11.12
CA ILE A 407 27.17 -4.37 -12.05
C ILE A 407 27.61 -4.61 -13.50
N GLY A 408 28.77 -4.06 -13.90
CA GLY A 408 29.27 -4.21 -15.26
C GLY A 408 29.57 -5.65 -15.65
N ILE A 409 30.23 -6.41 -14.76
CA ILE A 409 30.48 -7.85 -14.97
C ILE A 409 29.15 -8.60 -15.07
N ALA A 410 28.22 -8.33 -14.15
CA ALA A 410 26.96 -9.04 -14.10
C ALA A 410 26.05 -8.77 -15.31
N ALA A 411 26.06 -7.55 -15.84
CA ALA A 411 25.33 -7.21 -17.05
C ALA A 411 25.82 -8.01 -18.28
N ASN A 412 27.14 -8.22 -18.38
CA ASN A 412 27.77 -8.94 -19.49
C ASN A 412 27.66 -10.47 -19.34
N GLU A 413 27.96 -11.00 -18.15
CA GLU A 413 28.08 -12.44 -17.89
C GLU A 413 26.78 -13.08 -17.35
N GLY A 414 25.79 -12.26 -16.99
CA GLY A 414 24.50 -12.75 -16.48
C GLY A 414 24.50 -13.14 -15.02
N HIS A 415 25.23 -12.40 -14.19
CA HIS A 415 25.36 -12.66 -12.76
C HIS A 415 24.28 -11.93 -11.96
N TRP A 416 24.22 -12.26 -10.68
CA TRP A 416 23.37 -11.58 -9.70
C TRP A 416 24.21 -10.60 -8.88
N VAL A 417 23.67 -9.41 -8.64
CA VAL A 417 24.31 -8.39 -7.79
C VAL A 417 23.32 -7.99 -6.71
N ILE A 418 23.72 -8.10 -5.44
CA ILE A 418 22.99 -7.51 -4.32
C ILE A 418 23.77 -6.32 -3.76
N LEU A 419 23.12 -5.16 -3.74
CA LEU A 419 23.63 -3.93 -3.16
C LEU A 419 22.88 -3.64 -1.86
N GLN A 420 23.59 -3.76 -0.74
CA GLN A 420 23.02 -3.53 0.57
C GLN A 420 23.21 -2.09 1.04
N ASN A 421 22.21 -1.56 1.75
CA ASN A 421 22.27 -0.24 2.39
C ASN A 421 22.51 0.94 1.44
N ILE A 422 21.84 0.97 0.28
CA ILE A 422 22.03 2.01 -0.73
C ILE A 422 21.72 3.43 -0.21
N HIS A 423 20.89 3.55 0.83
CA HIS A 423 20.55 4.81 1.50
C HIS A 423 21.77 5.47 2.20
N LEU A 424 22.84 4.73 2.46
CA LEU A 424 24.06 5.29 3.08
C LEU A 424 24.94 6.08 2.10
N VAL A 425 24.74 5.91 0.78
CA VAL A 425 25.58 6.49 -0.28
C VAL A 425 24.81 7.50 -1.14
N LYS A 426 24.18 8.50 -0.48
CA LYS A 426 23.30 9.50 -1.11
C LYS A 426 23.86 10.15 -2.38
N THR A 427 25.14 10.53 -2.38
CA THR A 427 25.78 11.23 -3.52
C THR A 427 25.97 10.33 -4.74
N TRP A 428 26.02 9.02 -4.56
CA TRP A 428 26.24 8.04 -5.63
C TRP A 428 24.94 7.51 -6.24
N LEU A 429 23.80 7.66 -5.56
CA LEU A 429 22.50 7.20 -6.05
C LEU A 429 22.14 7.67 -7.48
N PRO A 430 22.45 8.91 -7.92
CA PRO A 430 22.23 9.32 -9.32
C PRO A 430 23.11 8.57 -10.33
N THR A 431 24.31 8.14 -9.94
CA THR A 431 25.19 7.32 -10.78
C THR A 431 24.65 5.89 -10.87
N LEU A 432 24.21 5.33 -9.74
CA LEU A 432 23.54 4.03 -9.71
C LEU A 432 22.29 4.01 -10.60
N GLU A 433 21.44 5.05 -10.53
CA GLU A 433 20.27 5.21 -11.41
C GLU A 433 20.66 5.08 -12.89
N LYS A 434 21.66 5.84 -13.34
CA LYS A 434 22.13 5.81 -14.73
C LYS A 434 22.66 4.44 -15.14
N LYS A 435 23.37 3.75 -14.24
CA LYS A 435 23.92 2.42 -14.50
C LYS A 435 22.83 1.37 -14.62
N ILE A 436 21.81 1.41 -13.75
CA ILE A 436 20.65 0.51 -13.85
C ILE A 436 19.91 0.74 -15.18
N GLU A 437 19.72 2.00 -15.58
CA GLU A 437 19.08 2.36 -16.85
C GLU A 437 19.91 1.90 -18.06
N GLU A 438 21.22 2.17 -18.07
CA GLU A 438 22.17 1.75 -19.11
C GLU A 438 22.15 0.23 -19.33
N TYR A 439 22.19 -0.55 -18.24
CA TYR A 439 22.18 -2.01 -18.30
C TYR A 439 20.77 -2.62 -18.32
N SER A 440 19.72 -1.82 -18.43
CA SER A 440 18.35 -2.33 -18.56
C SER A 440 18.08 -2.92 -19.95
N GLU A 441 18.81 -2.46 -20.98
CA GLU A 441 18.69 -2.90 -22.36
C GLU A 441 20.01 -3.54 -22.83
N GLY A 442 19.93 -4.67 -23.56
CA GLY A 442 21.10 -5.34 -24.12
C GLY A 442 21.91 -6.23 -23.16
N SER A 443 21.62 -6.20 -21.86
CA SER A 443 22.25 -7.08 -20.86
C SER A 443 21.84 -8.55 -20.99
N HIS A 444 22.66 -9.44 -20.41
CA HIS A 444 22.39 -10.86 -20.38
C HIS A 444 21.05 -11.19 -19.69
N LYS A 445 20.30 -12.18 -20.22
CA LYS A 445 18.94 -12.50 -19.74
C LYS A 445 18.85 -12.88 -18.26
N ASN A 446 19.91 -13.46 -17.71
CA ASN A 446 20.00 -13.87 -16.30
C ASN A 446 20.49 -12.76 -15.36
N TYR A 447 20.89 -11.60 -15.89
CA TYR A 447 21.33 -10.47 -15.09
C TYR A 447 20.22 -10.02 -14.14
N ARG A 448 20.52 -9.94 -12.84
CA ARG A 448 19.59 -9.47 -11.81
C ARG A 448 20.30 -8.55 -10.82
N ILE A 449 19.60 -7.49 -10.43
CA ILE A 449 20.03 -6.57 -9.37
C ILE A 449 19.01 -6.64 -8.24
N PHE A 450 19.52 -6.81 -7.03
CA PHE A 450 18.80 -6.71 -5.78
C PHE A 450 19.33 -5.49 -5.02
N LEU A 451 18.45 -4.60 -4.61
CA LEU A 451 18.77 -3.39 -3.86
C LEU A 451 18.15 -3.51 -2.47
N SER A 452 18.80 -2.98 -1.44
CA SER A 452 18.15 -2.81 -0.14
C SER A 452 18.42 -1.44 0.45
N ALA A 453 17.38 -0.87 1.06
CA ALA A 453 17.48 0.38 1.78
C ALA A 453 16.45 0.49 2.90
N GLU A 454 16.84 1.19 3.96
CA GLU A 454 15.91 1.62 5.00
C GLU A 454 15.09 2.81 4.51
N PRO A 455 13.79 2.85 4.81
CA PRO A 455 12.97 4.01 4.55
C PRO A 455 13.41 5.20 5.39
N SER A 456 13.29 6.41 4.84
CA SER A 456 13.48 7.61 5.65
C SER A 456 12.34 7.75 6.66
N PRO A 457 12.60 8.17 7.91
CA PRO A 457 11.54 8.37 8.92
C PRO A 457 10.58 9.52 8.57
N THR A 458 10.98 10.41 7.65
CA THR A 458 10.16 11.55 7.21
C THR A 458 10.13 11.63 5.69
N PRO A 459 9.02 12.06 5.06
CA PRO A 459 8.95 12.23 3.61
C PRO A 459 10.03 13.17 3.05
N GLU A 460 10.35 14.25 3.77
CA GLU A 460 11.35 15.26 3.35
C GLU A 460 12.78 14.70 3.36
N GLY A 461 13.03 13.70 4.21
CA GLY A 461 14.32 13.02 4.30
C GLY A 461 14.49 11.89 3.28
N HIS A 462 13.54 11.68 2.36
CA HIS A 462 13.63 10.64 1.35
C HIS A 462 14.73 10.96 0.33
N ILE A 463 15.62 10.01 0.08
CA ILE A 463 16.82 10.20 -0.77
C ILE A 463 16.92 9.22 -1.93
N ILE A 464 16.07 8.19 -1.98
CA ILE A 464 16.13 7.18 -3.03
C ILE A 464 15.55 7.77 -4.32
N PRO A 465 16.25 7.68 -5.46
CA PRO A 465 15.73 8.17 -6.73
C PRO A 465 14.39 7.51 -7.10
N GLN A 466 13.43 8.35 -7.51
CA GLN A 466 12.09 7.91 -7.93
C GLN A 466 12.16 6.86 -9.05
N SER A 467 13.07 7.01 -10.01
CA SER A 467 13.26 6.08 -11.12
C SER A 467 13.66 4.66 -10.70
N ILE A 468 14.56 4.55 -9.71
CA ILE A 468 14.96 3.25 -9.14
C ILE A 468 13.74 2.59 -8.53
N LEU A 469 12.95 3.34 -7.75
CA LEU A 469 11.72 2.84 -7.17
C LEU A 469 10.72 2.44 -8.27
N GLU A 470 10.39 3.32 -9.21
CA GLU A 470 9.47 3.09 -10.31
C GLU A 470 9.77 1.84 -11.14
N ALA A 471 11.06 1.58 -11.41
CA ALA A 471 11.52 0.42 -12.17
C ALA A 471 11.56 -0.88 -11.35
N SER A 472 11.64 -0.77 -10.03
CA SER A 472 11.84 -1.92 -9.14
C SER A 472 10.55 -2.64 -8.74
N ILE A 473 10.62 -3.95 -8.54
CA ILE A 473 9.66 -4.71 -7.73
C ILE A 473 10.01 -4.46 -6.26
N LYS A 474 9.07 -3.91 -5.49
CA LYS A 474 9.29 -3.64 -4.06
C LYS A 474 8.86 -4.83 -3.24
N ILE A 475 9.68 -5.16 -2.24
CA ILE A 475 9.41 -6.20 -1.26
C ILE A 475 9.65 -5.60 0.12
N THR A 476 8.60 -5.54 0.92
CA THR A 476 8.68 -5.21 2.34
C THR A 476 8.76 -6.52 3.12
N ASN A 477 9.83 -6.69 3.90
CA ASN A 477 9.96 -7.83 4.80
C ASN A 477 9.81 -7.31 6.23
N GLU A 478 8.56 -7.15 6.67
CA GLU A 478 8.23 -6.81 8.05
C GLU A 478 7.93 -8.06 8.87
N PRO A 479 8.28 -8.08 10.16
CA PRO A 479 7.73 -9.09 11.06
C PRO A 479 6.18 -9.04 10.99
N PRO A 480 5.51 -10.19 10.82
CA PRO A 480 4.06 -10.22 10.96
C PRO A 480 3.67 -9.76 12.36
N THR A 481 2.57 -9.01 12.47
CA THR A 481 2.08 -8.48 13.75
C THR A 481 1.16 -9.47 14.46
N GLY A 482 1.07 -9.36 15.79
CA GLY A 482 0.24 -10.22 16.63
C GLY A 482 1.02 -11.32 17.35
N MET A 483 0.43 -11.83 18.43
CA MET A 483 1.09 -12.78 19.33
C MET A 483 1.44 -14.08 18.62
N GLN A 484 0.50 -14.66 17.87
CA GLN A 484 0.67 -15.95 17.21
C GLN A 484 1.86 -15.95 16.26
N ALA A 485 1.92 -14.94 15.38
CA ALA A 485 2.94 -14.87 14.34
C ALA A 485 4.33 -14.57 14.92
N ASN A 486 4.41 -13.70 15.93
CA ASN A 486 5.69 -13.44 16.62
C ASN A 486 6.17 -14.64 17.44
N LEU A 487 5.26 -15.42 18.05
CA LEU A 487 5.62 -16.60 18.81
C LEU A 487 6.18 -17.71 17.91
N HIS A 488 5.54 -17.96 16.75
CA HIS A 488 6.10 -18.83 15.72
C HIS A 488 7.47 -18.34 15.26
N LYS A 489 7.58 -17.05 14.92
CA LYS A 489 8.85 -16.45 14.46
C LYS A 489 9.96 -16.53 15.51
N ALA A 490 9.63 -16.38 16.79
CA ALA A 490 10.59 -16.56 17.88
C ALA A 490 11.12 -17.99 17.89
N PHE A 491 10.22 -18.98 17.73
CA PHE A 491 10.55 -20.40 17.71
C PHE A 491 11.30 -20.85 16.45
N ASP A 492 11.03 -20.23 15.29
CA ASP A 492 11.72 -20.49 14.01
C ASP A 492 13.23 -20.20 14.03
N ASN A 493 13.74 -19.57 15.09
CA ASN A 493 15.19 -19.38 15.29
C ASN A 493 15.89 -20.64 15.80
N PHE A 494 15.11 -21.66 16.15
CA PHE A 494 15.58 -22.92 16.73
C PHE A 494 15.07 -24.08 15.87
N ASP A 495 15.79 -25.20 15.92
CA ASP A 495 15.46 -26.43 15.24
C ASP A 495 15.34 -27.60 16.24
N GLN A 496 14.99 -28.78 15.72
CA GLN A 496 14.86 -29.97 16.56
C GLN A 496 16.16 -30.29 17.31
N GLU A 497 17.32 -30.07 16.69
CA GLU A 497 18.63 -30.30 17.31
C GLU A 497 18.84 -29.37 18.52
N THR A 498 18.45 -28.10 18.39
CA THR A 498 18.50 -27.13 19.49
C THR A 498 17.59 -27.52 20.66
N LEU A 499 16.41 -28.09 20.38
CA LEU A 499 15.50 -28.53 21.43
C LEU A 499 16.03 -29.75 22.21
N GLU A 500 16.83 -30.58 21.56
CA GLU A 500 17.36 -31.85 22.11
C GLU A 500 18.80 -31.73 22.65
N MET A 501 19.41 -30.54 22.59
CA MET A 501 20.83 -30.39 22.96
C MET A 501 21.10 -30.47 24.46
N CYS A 502 20.11 -30.20 25.32
CA CYS A 502 20.27 -30.16 26.77
C CYS A 502 19.95 -31.51 27.41
N SER A 503 20.79 -31.94 28.36
CA SER A 503 20.58 -33.15 29.18
C SER A 503 19.28 -33.15 29.98
N LYS A 504 18.73 -31.96 30.25
CA LYS A 504 17.44 -31.73 30.93
C LYS A 504 16.41 -31.21 29.94
N GLU A 505 16.05 -32.07 28.99
CA GLU A 505 15.23 -31.66 27.84
C GLU A 505 13.89 -31.03 28.24
N ALA A 506 13.16 -31.63 29.19
CA ALA A 506 11.83 -31.16 29.56
C ALA A 506 11.87 -29.75 30.17
N GLU A 507 12.82 -29.52 31.08
CA GLU A 507 13.05 -28.23 31.72
C GLU A 507 13.54 -27.18 30.72
N PHE A 508 14.49 -27.56 29.85
CA PHE A 508 15.03 -26.69 28.82
C PHE A 508 13.94 -26.25 27.83
N LYS A 509 13.18 -27.20 27.28
CA LYS A 509 12.10 -26.93 26.31
C LYS A 509 10.98 -26.07 26.91
N SER A 510 10.58 -26.33 28.16
CA SER A 510 9.59 -25.53 28.88
C SER A 510 10.05 -24.08 29.06
N ILE A 511 11.26 -23.86 29.58
CA ILE A 511 11.77 -22.52 29.84
C ILE A 511 12.03 -21.77 28.53
N LEU A 512 12.52 -22.46 27.50
CA LEU A 512 12.72 -21.89 26.17
C LEU A 512 11.40 -21.41 25.57
N PHE A 513 10.31 -22.18 25.73
CA PHE A 513 8.99 -21.75 25.27
C PHE A 513 8.51 -20.49 26.00
N SER A 514 8.63 -20.45 27.33
CA SER A 514 8.31 -19.25 28.13
C SER A 514 9.17 -18.05 27.75
N LEU A 515 10.44 -18.26 27.40
CA LEU A 515 11.35 -17.22 26.89
C LEU A 515 10.93 -16.71 25.50
N CYS A 516 10.49 -17.59 24.59
CA CYS A 516 9.91 -17.20 23.30
C CYS A 516 8.62 -16.39 23.47
N TYR A 517 7.76 -16.80 24.40
CA TYR A 517 6.55 -16.05 24.75
C TYR A 517 6.89 -14.67 25.32
N PHE A 518 7.82 -14.60 26.26
CA PHE A 518 8.35 -13.35 26.79
C PHE A 518 8.89 -12.44 25.67
N HIS A 519 9.69 -12.99 24.75
CA HIS A 519 10.22 -12.25 23.60
C HIS A 519 9.10 -11.66 22.73
N ALA A 520 8.08 -12.46 22.41
CA ALA A 520 6.92 -12.00 21.66
C ALA A 520 6.15 -10.89 22.40
N VAL A 521 5.98 -11.01 23.72
CA VAL A 521 5.33 -10.00 24.57
C VAL A 521 6.10 -8.68 24.54
N VAL A 522 7.41 -8.69 24.82
CA VAL A 522 8.19 -7.44 24.90
C VAL A 522 8.30 -6.73 23.54
N ALA A 523 8.32 -7.49 22.44
CA ALA A 523 8.31 -6.95 21.09
C ALA A 523 6.97 -6.29 20.75
N GLU A 524 5.85 -7.00 20.93
CA GLU A 524 4.52 -6.51 20.56
C GLU A 524 4.01 -5.40 21.49
N ARG A 525 4.42 -5.37 22.76
CA ARG A 525 3.99 -4.32 23.70
C ARG A 525 4.30 -2.90 23.23
N ARG A 526 5.27 -2.71 22.33
CA ARG A 526 5.58 -1.39 21.73
C ARG A 526 4.38 -0.77 21.01
N LYS A 527 3.43 -1.58 20.52
CA LYS A 527 2.23 -1.09 19.82
C LYS A 527 1.26 -0.29 20.70
N PHE A 528 1.33 -0.48 22.02
CA PHE A 528 0.46 0.22 22.99
C PHE A 528 1.04 1.56 23.47
N GLY A 529 2.14 2.04 22.87
CA GLY A 529 2.78 3.30 23.25
C GLY A 529 3.17 3.30 24.75
N PRO A 530 2.96 4.42 25.47
CA PRO A 530 3.30 4.53 26.89
C PRO A 530 2.61 3.51 27.83
N GLN A 531 1.48 2.91 27.42
CA GLN A 531 0.84 1.84 28.21
C GLN A 531 1.58 0.50 28.06
N GLY A 532 2.32 0.34 26.96
CA GLY A 532 3.20 -0.78 26.69
C GLY A 532 4.57 -0.59 27.31
N TRP A 533 5.27 0.45 26.86
CA TRP A 533 6.61 0.87 27.30
C TRP A 533 6.68 2.41 27.32
N ASN A 534 7.31 3.00 28.33
CA ASN A 534 7.50 4.45 28.37
C ASN A 534 8.40 4.93 27.21
N LYS A 535 9.36 4.11 26.80
CA LYS A 535 10.23 4.36 25.63
C LYS A 535 10.25 3.18 24.68
N SER A 536 10.51 3.45 23.39
CA SER A 536 10.71 2.38 22.40
C SER A 536 12.13 1.82 22.50
N TYR A 537 12.26 0.55 22.88
CA TYR A 537 13.54 -0.16 23.00
C TYR A 537 13.79 -1.08 21.81
N PRO A 538 15.03 -1.30 21.36
CA PRO A 538 15.34 -2.11 20.18
C PRO A 538 15.60 -3.60 20.51
N PHE A 539 14.74 -4.26 21.29
CA PHE A 539 14.79 -5.73 21.46
C PHE A 539 14.76 -6.43 20.10
N ASN A 540 15.64 -7.40 19.92
CA ASN A 540 15.86 -8.10 18.67
C ASN A 540 16.05 -9.61 18.90
N THR A 541 16.04 -10.37 17.83
CA THR A 541 16.18 -11.84 17.86
C THR A 541 17.55 -12.30 18.39
N GLY A 542 18.58 -11.47 18.29
CA GLY A 542 19.88 -11.75 18.91
C GLY A 542 19.79 -11.86 20.42
N ASP A 543 18.96 -11.03 21.07
CA ASP A 543 18.72 -11.11 22.52
C ASP A 543 18.11 -12.47 22.91
N LEU A 544 17.19 -12.99 22.08
CA LEU A 544 16.55 -14.29 22.27
C LEU A 544 17.55 -15.45 22.08
N VAL A 545 18.32 -15.45 21.00
CA VAL A 545 19.30 -16.52 20.70
C VAL A 545 20.41 -16.56 21.75
N ILE A 546 20.91 -15.41 22.20
CA ILE A 546 21.91 -15.36 23.28
C ILE A 546 21.29 -15.86 24.59
N SER A 547 20.06 -15.48 24.90
CA SER A 547 19.35 -15.95 26.11
C SER A 547 19.16 -17.47 26.10
N MET A 548 18.88 -18.08 24.94
CA MET A 548 18.82 -19.54 24.78
C MET A 548 20.18 -20.19 25.07
N ASN A 549 21.29 -19.65 24.56
CA ASN A 549 22.62 -20.16 24.86
C ASN A 549 22.97 -20.04 26.35
N VAL A 550 22.57 -18.94 27.00
CA VAL A 550 22.72 -18.79 28.45
C VAL A 550 21.89 -19.81 29.22
N LEU A 551 20.63 -20.03 28.81
CA LEU A 551 19.77 -21.05 29.39
C LEU A 551 20.43 -22.44 29.35
N TYR A 552 20.93 -22.84 28.18
CA TYR A 552 21.63 -24.11 28.00
C TYR A 552 22.82 -24.24 28.94
N ASN A 553 23.74 -23.27 28.91
CA ASN A 553 24.96 -23.31 29.73
C ASN A 553 24.66 -23.38 31.23
N TYR A 554 23.63 -22.65 31.71
CA TYR A 554 23.26 -22.65 33.12
C TYR A 554 22.55 -23.93 33.55
N LEU A 555 21.72 -24.53 32.70
CA LEU A 555 21.05 -25.79 33.01
C LEU A 555 22.02 -26.99 33.02
N GLU A 556 23.02 -26.98 32.15
CA GLU A 556 24.10 -27.98 32.12
C GLU A 556 25.05 -27.84 33.33
N ALA A 557 25.39 -26.60 33.72
CA ALA A 557 26.35 -26.36 34.79
C ALA A 557 25.79 -26.61 36.21
N ASN A 558 24.47 -26.62 36.38
CA ASN A 558 23.84 -26.68 37.70
C ASN A 558 22.92 -27.89 37.82
N ASN A 559 22.87 -28.55 38.98
CA ASN A 559 21.95 -29.69 39.18
C ASN A 559 20.48 -29.25 39.31
N ARG A 560 20.22 -28.08 39.91
CA ARG A 560 18.89 -27.48 40.05
C ARG A 560 18.77 -26.27 39.14
N ILE A 561 17.54 -25.93 38.74
CA ILE A 561 17.28 -24.75 37.90
C ILE A 561 17.52 -23.48 38.73
N PRO A 562 18.45 -22.60 38.32
CA PRO A 562 18.72 -21.36 39.04
C PRO A 562 17.76 -20.26 38.58
N TRP A 563 16.51 -20.29 39.05
CA TRP A 563 15.44 -19.38 38.63
C TRP A 563 15.77 -17.89 38.81
N GLU A 564 16.37 -17.52 39.94
CA GLU A 564 16.75 -16.12 40.21
C GLU A 564 17.86 -15.64 39.27
N ASP A 565 18.88 -16.46 39.04
CA ASP A 565 19.98 -16.12 38.13
C ASP A 565 19.48 -16.01 36.68
N LEU A 566 18.65 -16.95 36.21
CA LEU A 566 18.08 -16.89 34.87
C LEU A 566 17.23 -15.62 34.67
N ARG A 567 16.35 -15.31 35.63
CA ARG A 567 15.54 -14.07 35.58
C ARG A 567 16.40 -12.82 35.60
N TYR A 568 17.47 -12.80 36.40
CA TYR A 568 18.42 -11.69 36.43
C TYR A 568 19.17 -11.54 35.10
N LEU A 569 19.70 -12.63 34.54
CA LEU A 569 20.44 -12.60 33.28
C LEU A 569 19.57 -12.13 32.13
N PHE A 570 18.34 -12.66 32.01
CA PHE A 570 17.42 -12.25 30.95
C PHE A 570 16.92 -10.83 31.17
N GLY A 571 16.51 -10.49 32.40
CA GLY A 571 15.81 -9.25 32.72
C GLY A 571 16.71 -8.02 32.88
N GLU A 572 17.91 -8.18 33.45
CA GLU A 572 18.83 -7.07 33.74
C GLU A 572 19.95 -6.95 32.71
N ILE A 573 20.43 -8.08 32.17
CA ILE A 573 21.58 -8.08 31.26
C ILE A 573 21.12 -8.11 29.80
N MET A 574 20.38 -9.14 29.38
CA MET A 574 20.03 -9.33 27.98
C MET A 574 19.01 -8.28 27.50
N TYR A 575 17.80 -8.31 28.06
CA TYR A 575 16.77 -7.32 27.71
C TYR A 575 16.94 -6.02 28.48
N GLY A 576 17.33 -6.10 29.76
CA GLY A 576 17.55 -4.94 30.62
C GLY A 576 18.70 -4.03 30.20
N GLY A 577 19.64 -4.54 29.39
CA GLY A 577 20.71 -3.74 28.78
C GLY A 577 20.19 -2.69 27.80
N HIS A 578 19.03 -2.92 27.19
CA HIS A 578 18.36 -1.95 26.30
C HIS A 578 17.51 -0.94 27.07
N ILE A 579 17.05 -1.30 28.27
CA ILE A 579 16.05 -0.53 29.02
C ILE A 579 16.73 0.58 29.82
N THR A 580 16.34 1.81 29.52
CA THR A 580 16.89 3.03 30.15
C THR A 580 15.95 3.67 31.18
N ASP A 581 14.70 3.21 31.27
CA ASP A 581 13.71 3.73 32.23
C ASP A 581 13.51 2.74 33.38
N ASP A 582 13.48 3.23 34.62
CA ASP A 582 13.42 2.37 35.80
C ASP A 582 12.04 1.68 35.96
N TRP A 583 10.96 2.32 35.51
CA TRP A 583 9.62 1.70 35.54
C TRP A 583 9.50 0.60 34.50
N ASP A 584 10.02 0.84 33.29
CA ASP A 584 10.10 -0.19 32.25
C ASP A 584 11.01 -1.35 32.69
N ARG A 585 12.11 -1.07 33.41
CA ARG A 585 12.98 -2.13 33.95
C ARG A 585 12.25 -2.96 35.01
N ARG A 586 11.46 -2.33 35.88
CA ARG A 586 10.61 -3.04 36.84
C ARG A 586 9.56 -3.90 36.14
N LEU A 587 8.94 -3.39 35.08
CA LEU A 587 7.96 -4.13 34.27
C LEU A 587 8.59 -5.38 33.62
N CYS A 588 9.78 -5.23 33.03
CA CYS A 588 10.53 -6.35 32.43
C CYS A 588 10.77 -7.48 33.45
N LYS A 589 11.19 -7.13 34.68
CA LYS A 589 11.39 -8.09 35.76
C LYS A 589 10.10 -8.80 36.15
N ALA A 590 9.00 -8.05 36.30
CA ALA A 590 7.72 -8.63 36.69
C ALA A 590 7.23 -9.69 35.68
N TYR A 591 7.46 -9.48 34.37
CA TYR A 591 7.15 -10.50 33.36
C TYR A 591 7.96 -11.78 33.54
N LEU A 592 9.25 -11.66 33.80
CA LEU A 592 10.11 -12.82 34.00
C LEU A 592 9.78 -13.53 35.31
N GLU A 593 9.34 -12.81 36.34
CA GLU A 593 8.83 -13.40 37.58
C GLU A 593 7.56 -14.22 37.35
N GLU A 594 6.63 -13.72 36.54
CA GLU A 594 5.36 -14.39 36.21
C GLU A 594 5.54 -15.56 35.25
N TYR A 595 6.44 -15.47 34.27
CA TYR A 595 6.61 -16.52 33.25
C TYR A 595 7.66 -17.57 33.62
N MET A 596 8.59 -17.26 34.54
CA MET A 596 9.71 -18.14 34.87
C MET A 596 9.79 -18.45 36.36
N HIS A 597 8.97 -19.40 36.79
CA HIS A 597 9.00 -19.95 38.15
C HIS A 597 8.74 -21.47 38.14
N PRO A 598 8.90 -22.16 39.29
CA PRO A 598 8.84 -23.63 39.36
C PRO A 598 7.55 -24.24 38.81
N ASP A 599 6.39 -23.61 39.06
CA ASP A 599 5.06 -24.15 38.69
C ASP A 599 4.87 -24.29 37.16
N GLN A 600 5.76 -23.70 36.34
CA GLN A 600 5.72 -23.90 34.89
C GLN A 600 5.99 -25.36 34.49
N LEU A 601 6.77 -26.09 35.28
CA LEU A 601 7.14 -27.48 35.02
C LEU A 601 6.01 -28.45 35.36
N ASP A 602 5.09 -28.02 36.22
CA ASP A 602 3.92 -28.82 36.60
C ASP A 602 2.79 -28.72 35.55
N GLY A 603 2.95 -27.87 34.52
CA GLY A 603 1.99 -27.69 33.43
C GLY A 603 0.73 -26.91 33.83
N GLU A 604 0.69 -26.38 35.06
CA GLU A 604 -0.44 -25.63 35.61
C GLU A 604 -0.30 -24.12 35.38
N LEU A 605 0.88 -23.64 34.99
CA LEU A 605 1.11 -22.23 34.72
C LEU A 605 0.37 -21.77 33.46
N MET A 606 -0.39 -20.70 33.61
CA MET A 606 -1.06 -20.00 32.51
C MET A 606 -0.21 -18.81 32.08
N LEU A 607 0.42 -18.88 30.91
CA LEU A 607 1.18 -17.75 30.34
C LEU A 607 0.25 -16.55 30.02
N SER A 608 -1.01 -16.86 29.70
CA SER A 608 -2.11 -15.93 29.58
C SER A 608 -3.41 -16.65 29.97
N PRO A 609 -4.47 -15.95 30.41
CA PRO A 609 -5.81 -16.52 30.45
C PRO A 609 -6.15 -17.29 29.16
N GLY A 610 -6.47 -18.58 29.29
CA GLY A 610 -6.75 -19.47 28.16
C GLY A 610 -5.52 -20.04 27.42
N PHE A 611 -4.29 -19.80 27.88
CA PHE A 611 -3.06 -20.32 27.25
C PHE A 611 -2.07 -20.89 28.30
N PRO A 612 -2.14 -22.20 28.59
CA PRO A 612 -1.21 -22.85 29.51
C PRO A 612 0.19 -23.04 28.90
N THR A 613 1.17 -23.34 29.74
CA THR A 613 2.48 -23.81 29.26
C THR A 613 2.31 -25.13 28.48
N PRO A 614 2.95 -25.27 27.31
CA PRO A 614 2.77 -26.46 26.50
C PRO A 614 3.41 -27.69 27.17
N PRO A 615 2.84 -28.88 26.95
CA PRO A 615 3.52 -30.12 27.31
C PRO A 615 4.83 -30.28 26.52
N ASN A 616 5.73 -31.12 27.02
CA ASN A 616 6.96 -31.45 26.31
C ASN A 616 6.64 -32.07 24.93
N SER A 617 7.16 -31.46 23.86
CA SER A 617 6.89 -31.83 22.47
C SER A 617 8.11 -31.65 21.57
N ASP A 618 8.02 -32.14 20.34
CA ASP A 618 8.94 -31.82 19.25
C ASP A 618 8.66 -30.43 18.64
N TYR A 619 9.56 -29.97 17.77
CA TYR A 619 9.48 -28.67 17.10
C TYR A 619 8.12 -28.47 16.41
N MET A 620 7.68 -29.43 15.59
CA MET A 620 6.39 -29.32 14.90
C MET A 620 5.21 -29.30 15.87
N GLY A 621 5.26 -30.07 16.96
CA GLY A 621 4.21 -30.07 17.97
C GLY A 621 4.09 -28.74 18.72
N TYR A 622 5.19 -28.01 18.96
CA TYR A 622 5.11 -26.64 19.49
C TYR A 622 4.42 -25.68 18.51
N HIS A 623 4.73 -25.76 17.21
CA HIS A 623 4.02 -24.96 16.21
C HIS A 623 2.52 -25.31 16.14
N ASN A 624 2.18 -26.60 16.19
CA ASN A 624 0.77 -27.01 16.23
C ASN A 624 0.06 -26.50 17.49
N TYR A 625 0.71 -26.59 18.65
CA TYR A 625 0.18 -26.09 19.92
C TYR A 625 -0.14 -24.60 19.87
N ILE A 626 0.77 -23.78 19.34
CA ILE A 626 0.57 -22.33 19.15
C ILE A 626 -0.64 -22.09 18.23
N THR A 627 -0.79 -22.87 17.16
CA THR A 627 -1.86 -22.69 16.18
C THR A 627 -3.23 -23.08 16.73
N GLU A 628 -3.29 -24.15 17.52
CA GLU A 628 -4.55 -24.74 17.99
C GLU A 628 -5.02 -24.17 19.32
N THR A 629 -4.09 -23.78 20.20
CA THR A 629 -4.40 -23.46 21.61
C THR A 629 -4.36 -21.97 21.90
N LEU A 630 -3.62 -21.17 21.14
CA LEU A 630 -3.49 -19.73 21.43
C LEU A 630 -4.85 -19.02 21.25
N PRO A 631 -5.32 -18.28 22.26
CA PRO A 631 -6.55 -17.50 22.15
C PRO A 631 -6.48 -16.44 21.03
N PRO A 632 -7.64 -15.95 20.56
CA PRO A 632 -7.69 -14.83 19.64
C PRO A 632 -6.91 -13.62 20.18
N GLU A 633 -6.27 -12.89 19.27
CA GLU A 633 -5.49 -11.69 19.55
C GLU A 633 -6.24 -10.72 20.49
N SER A 634 -5.62 -10.39 21.61
CA SER A 634 -6.18 -9.50 22.64
C SER A 634 -5.05 -8.89 23.48
N PRO A 635 -5.23 -7.66 24.02
CA PRO A 635 -4.29 -7.05 24.97
C PRO A 635 -3.93 -7.96 26.16
N ILE A 636 -4.83 -8.87 26.52
CA ILE A 636 -4.65 -9.84 27.62
C ILE A 636 -3.43 -10.74 27.38
N LEU A 637 -3.15 -11.13 26.13
CA LEU A 637 -1.98 -11.93 25.76
C LEU A 637 -0.66 -11.21 26.10
N TYR A 638 -0.71 -9.90 26.32
CA TYR A 638 0.46 -9.07 26.65
C TYR A 638 0.44 -8.59 28.10
N GLY A 639 -0.40 -9.16 28.96
CA GLY A 639 -0.58 -8.72 30.34
C GLY A 639 -1.26 -7.34 30.47
N LEU A 640 -2.05 -6.92 29.46
CA LEU A 640 -2.77 -5.64 29.47
C LEU A 640 -4.28 -5.83 29.62
N HIS A 641 -4.93 -4.81 30.18
CA HIS A 641 -6.39 -4.74 30.21
C HIS A 641 -6.95 -4.54 28.79
N PRO A 642 -8.12 -5.12 28.43
CA PRO A 642 -8.74 -4.94 27.11
C PRO A 642 -8.86 -3.48 26.67
N ASN A 643 -9.10 -2.54 27.58
CA ASN A 643 -9.17 -1.10 27.23
C ASN A 643 -7.84 -0.51 26.71
N ALA A 644 -6.70 -1.20 26.85
CA ALA A 644 -5.41 -0.71 26.39
C ALA A 644 -5.36 -0.54 24.85
N GLU A 645 -6.17 -1.32 24.11
CA GLU A 645 -6.21 -1.17 22.65
C GLU A 645 -7.04 0.01 22.16
N ILE A 646 -7.99 0.51 22.96
CA ILE A 646 -8.96 1.52 22.52
C ILE A 646 -8.26 2.77 21.99
N GLY A 647 -7.28 3.28 22.72
CA GLY A 647 -6.56 4.50 22.36
C GLY A 647 -5.78 4.36 21.05
N PHE A 648 -4.96 3.31 20.94
CA PHE A 648 -4.14 3.11 19.74
C PHE A 648 -5.02 2.76 18.53
N LEU A 649 -6.01 1.88 18.68
CA LEU A 649 -6.89 1.49 17.58
C LEU A 649 -7.75 2.66 17.08
N THR A 650 -8.20 3.54 17.98
CA THR A 650 -8.89 4.78 17.60
C THR A 650 -7.96 5.63 16.73
N ALA A 651 -6.73 5.89 17.17
CA ALA A 651 -5.76 6.67 16.40
C ALA A 651 -5.38 6.01 15.05
N THR A 652 -5.24 4.68 15.02
CA THR A 652 -5.01 3.91 13.79
C THR A 652 -6.20 4.05 12.83
N SER A 653 -7.43 3.96 13.33
CA SER A 653 -8.63 4.12 12.50
C SER A 653 -8.76 5.53 11.93
N GLU A 654 -8.48 6.56 12.73
CA GLU A 654 -8.50 7.96 12.28
C GLU A 654 -7.45 8.20 11.20
N THR A 655 -6.25 7.64 11.39
CA THR A 655 -5.18 7.70 10.39
C THR A 655 -5.59 6.99 9.11
N LEU A 656 -6.16 5.78 9.20
CA LEU A 656 -6.69 5.05 8.05
C LEU A 656 -7.68 5.91 7.25
N PHE A 657 -8.71 6.46 7.90
CA PHE A 657 -9.72 7.24 7.18
C PHE A 657 -9.19 8.57 6.66
N ARG A 658 -8.32 9.24 7.40
CA ARG A 658 -7.66 10.48 6.95
C ARG A 658 -6.83 10.21 5.69
N THR A 659 -6.02 9.16 5.69
CA THR A 659 -5.20 8.80 4.54
C THR A 659 -6.06 8.36 3.36
N VAL A 660 -7.09 7.54 3.56
CA VAL A 660 -8.04 7.17 2.48
C VAL A 660 -8.76 8.41 1.92
N PHE A 661 -9.08 9.39 2.77
CA PHE A 661 -9.67 10.66 2.34
C PHE A 661 -8.69 11.48 1.47
N GLU A 662 -7.43 11.58 1.87
CA GLU A 662 -6.37 12.27 1.12
C GLU A 662 -6.06 11.62 -0.23
N LEU A 663 -6.29 10.30 -0.34
CA LEU A 663 -6.19 9.52 -1.58
C LEU A 663 -7.44 9.63 -2.46
N GLN A 664 -8.53 10.25 -2.01
CA GLN A 664 -9.69 10.44 -2.88
C GLN A 664 -9.32 11.34 -4.06
N PRO A 665 -9.86 11.06 -5.26
CA PRO A 665 -9.76 11.98 -6.37
C PRO A 665 -10.38 13.31 -5.93
N ARG A 666 -9.58 14.39 -5.95
CA ARG A 666 -10.12 15.73 -5.80
C ARG A 666 -10.87 16.04 -7.08
N GLU A 667 -12.14 15.63 -7.16
CA GLU A 667 -13.03 16.28 -8.11
C GLU A 667 -12.98 17.77 -7.79
N SER A 668 -12.69 18.57 -8.81
CA SER A 668 -12.92 20.01 -8.84
C SER A 668 -14.43 20.25 -8.79
N GLY A 669 -15.05 19.82 -7.69
CA GLY A 669 -16.39 20.17 -7.28
C GLY A 669 -16.37 21.65 -6.94
N ALA A 670 -16.52 22.47 -7.98
CA ALA A 670 -17.11 23.78 -7.91
C ALA A 670 -18.52 23.61 -7.32
N THR A 671 -18.60 23.40 -6.00
CA THR A 671 -19.81 23.62 -5.24
C THR A 671 -20.01 25.13 -5.24
N GLY A 672 -20.94 25.58 -6.09
CA GLY A 672 -21.33 26.98 -6.28
C GLY A 672 -22.00 27.61 -5.06
N GLY A 673 -21.41 27.47 -3.88
CA GLY A 673 -21.67 28.32 -2.73
C GLY A 673 -20.73 29.53 -2.75
N PRO A 674 -21.07 30.64 -2.07
CA PRO A 674 -20.17 31.77 -1.95
C PRO A 674 -18.86 31.28 -1.35
N VAL A 675 -17.77 31.47 -2.10
CA VAL A 675 -16.42 31.08 -1.70
C VAL A 675 -16.00 32.00 -0.57
N THR A 676 -16.39 31.66 0.66
CA THR A 676 -15.70 32.16 1.83
C THR A 676 -14.30 31.58 1.77
N THR A 677 -13.29 32.44 1.67
CA THR A 677 -11.92 31.95 1.56
C THR A 677 -11.54 31.19 2.84
N ARG A 678 -10.55 30.29 2.74
CA ARG A 678 -10.02 29.62 3.94
C ARG A 678 -9.59 30.65 4.99
N GLU A 679 -9.03 31.78 4.56
CA GLU A 679 -8.65 32.86 5.48
C GLU A 679 -9.86 33.49 6.17
N GLU A 680 -10.96 33.74 5.46
CA GLU A 680 -12.19 34.32 6.05
C GLU A 680 -12.82 33.38 7.10
N LYS A 681 -12.84 32.07 6.83
CA LYS A 681 -13.31 31.08 7.80
C LYS A 681 -12.41 31.03 9.04
N ILE A 682 -11.09 31.02 8.85
CA ILE A 682 -10.13 31.05 9.96
C ILE A 682 -10.30 32.34 10.77
N LYS A 683 -10.43 33.49 10.10
CA LYS A 683 -10.65 34.77 10.77
C LYS A 683 -11.93 34.76 11.60
N THR A 684 -13.03 34.24 11.06
CA THR A 684 -14.30 34.11 11.80
C THR A 684 -14.13 33.25 13.07
N ILE A 685 -13.38 32.15 12.98
CA ILE A 685 -13.09 31.29 14.14
C ILE A 685 -12.19 32.02 15.15
N VAL A 686 -11.17 32.73 14.68
CA VAL A 686 -10.28 33.51 15.54
C VAL A 686 -11.05 34.61 16.27
N ASP A 687 -11.91 35.34 15.57
CA ASP A 687 -12.74 36.40 16.14
C ASP A 687 -13.70 35.82 17.21
N ASP A 688 -14.36 34.68 16.93
CA ASP A 688 -15.22 33.96 17.91
C ASP A 688 -14.44 33.45 19.13
N ILE A 689 -13.21 32.96 18.96
CA ILE A 689 -12.33 32.58 20.09
C ILE A 689 -11.95 33.82 20.89
N MET A 690 -11.58 34.92 20.23
CA MET A 690 -11.19 36.17 20.88
C MET A 690 -12.34 36.78 21.70
N GLU A 691 -13.58 36.69 21.23
CA GLU A 691 -14.77 37.13 21.98
C GLU A 691 -15.06 36.25 23.21
N LYS A 692 -14.73 34.95 23.14
CA LYS A 692 -14.92 33.99 24.25
C LYS A 692 -13.80 34.00 25.28
N LEU A 693 -12.64 34.57 24.94
CA LEU A 693 -11.54 34.70 25.89
C LEU A 693 -11.94 35.69 27.00
N PRO A 694 -11.69 35.34 28.27
CA PRO A 694 -11.89 36.29 29.36
C PRO A 694 -10.97 37.51 29.18
N GLU A 695 -11.38 38.66 29.73
CA GLU A 695 -10.56 39.87 29.71
C GLU A 695 -9.16 39.58 30.25
N ALA A 696 -8.14 40.08 29.56
CA ALA A 696 -6.76 39.92 29.99
C ALA A 696 -6.56 40.56 31.37
N PHE A 697 -5.95 39.81 32.29
CA PHE A 697 -5.60 40.33 33.60
C PHE A 697 -4.70 41.57 33.45
N ASN A 698 -5.05 42.66 34.14
CA ASN A 698 -4.19 43.83 34.21
C ASN A 698 -2.98 43.53 35.11
N ILE A 699 -1.94 42.97 34.51
CA ILE A 699 -0.72 42.56 35.22
C ILE A 699 -0.12 43.74 36.02
N ASN A 700 -0.19 44.96 35.51
CA ASN A 700 0.32 46.15 36.21
C ASN A 700 -0.47 46.47 37.48
N GLU A 701 -1.79 46.31 37.45
CA GLU A 701 -2.64 46.51 38.62
C GLU A 701 -2.47 45.39 39.65
N ILE A 702 -2.32 44.14 39.19
CA ILE A 702 -2.06 42.99 40.06
C ILE A 702 -0.68 43.15 40.71
N MET A 703 0.36 43.48 39.95
CA MET A 703 1.72 43.71 40.47
C MET A 703 1.82 44.92 41.41
N GLY A 704 0.94 45.91 41.27
CA GLY A 704 0.84 47.05 42.18
C GLY A 704 0.18 46.73 43.53
N LYS A 705 -0.59 45.63 43.61
CA LYS A 705 -1.26 45.14 44.83
C LYS A 705 -0.43 44.11 45.61
N VAL A 706 0.71 43.69 45.07
CA VAL A 706 1.59 42.68 45.68
C VAL A 706 2.72 43.38 46.43
N GLU A 707 2.70 43.30 47.76
CA GLU A 707 3.74 43.88 48.62
C GLU A 707 5.05 43.05 48.60
N GLU A 708 4.97 41.73 48.35
CA GLU A 708 6.12 40.83 48.34
C GLU A 708 6.07 39.89 47.14
N ARG A 709 7.08 39.99 46.27
CA ARG A 709 7.14 39.23 45.01
C ARG A 709 7.75 37.87 45.25
N THR A 710 7.03 36.80 44.88
CA THR A 710 7.56 35.43 44.93
C THR A 710 7.30 34.74 43.58
N PRO A 711 7.95 33.61 43.27
CA PRO A 711 7.69 32.86 42.03
C PRO A 711 6.23 32.37 41.88
N TYR A 712 5.42 32.50 42.94
CA TYR A 712 4.03 32.10 42.99
C TYR A 712 3.05 33.29 43.07
N VAL A 713 3.55 34.55 43.07
CA VAL A 713 2.76 35.80 43.03
C VAL A 713 3.48 36.90 42.25
#